data_AF-A0A285TQX0-F1
#
_entry.id   AF-A0A285TQX0-F1
#
_cell.length_a   1.000
_cell.length_b   1.000
_cell.length_c   1.000
_cell.angle_alpha   90.00
_cell.angle_beta   90.00
_cell.angle_gamma   90.00
#
_symmetry.space_group_name_H-M   'P 1'
#
loop_
_entity.id
_entity.type
_entity.pdbx_description
1 polymer ?
#
loop_
_entity_poly.entity_id
_entity_poly.type
_entity_poly.pdbx_seq_one_letter_code
_entity_poly.pdbx_strand_id
1 'polypeptide(L)'
;MIKRNVFIVFFIALIGCLIHTNTASAAPKLEVKAEAGISNKVKYFTPLPLKLTITNNGSAFSGDLVIDAAESYAVGSGLVYSLDIAEGETKTVQLYLNGLSDDYMYSGNQQKNLFYFYEGGIEEGELIKFSGDKIVRPQFHEPEATFIYALTENRDRLTVLQRMRPFSNMNVEAFYLNQIKDFEFPDNKKGLEVANVLAIDETNITDFSEKQQQAILEWVRQGGKLLIGASDQVESSVGIFKEYLPLALSQERVSVSQSSLEKLSNNGKFTQGIEVYKASEKEGSIRLLAEGDTVLASATKLDQGQIIQTTFSLGDEPLATMDGYAKLLSSILKLQTPMQNNYGGMYYGNYNDYLPYEVGGVNELFPSFEVSTTMLVVIIVIYILFIGPLLYFILKRADKREHAWWIIPVVSIGLSVAMFIFGAKDRLTQSQIQQSAFYKVEDNRLSGHYVETILTNRNGDFSFAIDENTTAVATRNRNYYMGSPSQEAIHEKSYVKEHANSSTITLKNLNYWSVQSIVGQTKIDNAGNMDIQLKVTNGKVTGTIKNNFPFKLNDVSIWSGSREIELGEIEPNGTLEVSKDIKGAVLLSPSMGNYNYSQPMTKADLMPFRIEKLKYGAGSLVQGERLPAITAWTEEALVGIELDGSAENSPISYIIQTFEPDLELSGEFTLDKDALNETIEPTSNSGYTELMNEATNEWFLDKGDYGYISWIPEELLEKSTWTEISVSNKAAIPIELAIWNMKTQQFEAISEKSASITTNLEHYISEDGQVKLQITVNDNSNGGPIKLPDVKIKGVAK
;
A
#
# COMPACT_ATOMS: atom_id res chain seq x y z
N MET A 1 79.48 -0.62 44.84
CA MET A 1 78.70 -1.28 43.75
C MET A 1 77.20 -1.47 44.06
N ILE A 2 76.75 -1.47 45.31
CA ILE A 2 75.37 -1.84 45.67
C ILE A 2 74.32 -0.73 45.36
N LYS A 3 74.68 0.57 45.42
CA LYS A 3 73.72 1.68 45.18
C LYS A 3 73.29 1.85 43.71
N ARG A 4 74.10 1.41 42.73
CA ARG A 4 73.76 1.55 41.29
C ARG A 4 72.77 0.50 40.81
N ASN A 5 72.74 -0.67 41.46
CA ASN A 5 71.85 -1.76 41.11
C ASN A 5 70.42 -1.55 41.65
N VAL A 6 70.27 -0.87 42.80
CA VAL A 6 68.95 -0.55 43.36
C VAL A 6 68.18 0.40 42.45
N PHE A 7 68.85 1.39 41.84
CA PHE A 7 68.20 2.35 40.94
C PHE A 7 67.74 1.68 39.64
N ILE A 8 68.51 0.73 39.10
CA ILE A 8 68.15 -0.03 37.90
C ILE A 8 66.96 -0.96 38.17
N VAL A 9 66.94 -1.64 39.32
CA VAL A 9 65.82 -2.50 39.70
C VAL A 9 64.54 -1.68 39.93
N PHE A 10 64.65 -0.50 40.55
CA PHE A 10 63.51 0.39 40.73
C PHE A 10 62.98 0.97 39.41
N PHE A 11 63.88 1.27 38.46
CA PHE A 11 63.50 1.76 37.12
C PHE A 11 62.84 0.65 36.27
N ILE A 12 63.30 -0.59 36.38
CA ILE A 12 62.68 -1.76 35.73
C ILE A 12 61.31 -2.06 36.34
N ALA A 13 61.15 -1.93 37.66
CA ALA A 13 59.86 -2.09 38.33
C ALA A 13 58.86 -0.98 37.96
N LEU A 14 59.34 0.27 37.80
CA LEU A 14 58.50 1.39 37.37
C LEU A 14 58.04 1.24 35.90
N ILE A 15 58.90 0.73 35.02
CA ILE A 15 58.53 0.37 33.63
C ILE A 15 57.56 -0.81 33.63
N GLY A 16 57.74 -1.80 34.51
CA GLY A 16 56.81 -2.92 34.69
C GLY A 16 55.39 -2.49 35.10
N CYS A 17 55.25 -1.45 35.92
CA CYS A 17 53.95 -0.88 36.30
C CYS A 17 53.30 -0.02 35.19
N LEU A 18 54.07 0.44 34.20
CA LEU A 18 53.58 1.19 33.04
C LEU A 18 53.20 0.29 31.85
N ILE A 19 53.63 -0.98 31.87
CA ILE A 19 53.16 -1.99 30.93
C ILE A 19 51.83 -2.53 31.48
N HIS A 20 50.74 -1.80 31.23
CA HIS A 20 49.42 -2.42 31.26
C HIS A 20 49.40 -3.49 30.18
N THR A 21 49.52 -4.76 30.59
CA THR A 21 49.16 -5.88 29.72
C THR A 21 47.64 -5.84 29.56
N ASN A 22 47.15 -5.00 28.66
CA ASN A 22 45.87 -5.28 28.03
C ASN A 22 46.08 -6.62 27.35
N THR A 23 45.50 -7.68 27.90
CA THR A 23 45.27 -8.91 27.16
C THR A 23 44.57 -8.47 25.88
N ALA A 24 45.30 -8.46 24.76
CA ALA A 24 44.72 -8.23 23.46
C ALA A 24 43.78 -9.41 23.20
N SER A 25 42.52 -9.26 23.63
CA SER A 25 41.45 -10.14 23.21
C SER A 25 41.38 -10.02 21.69
N ALA A 26 41.44 -11.16 20.99
CA ALA A 26 41.34 -11.14 19.54
C ALA A 26 39.96 -10.60 19.17
N ALA A 27 39.89 -9.48 18.43
CA ALA A 27 38.63 -8.84 18.05
C ALA A 27 37.59 -9.85 17.50
N PRO A 28 36.29 -9.58 17.66
CA PRO A 28 35.24 -10.48 17.16
C PRO A 28 35.45 -10.81 15.67
N LYS A 29 35.19 -12.07 15.29
CA LYS A 29 35.31 -12.54 13.90
C LYS A 29 34.01 -13.19 13.47
N LEU A 30 33.12 -12.38 12.94
CA LEU A 30 31.80 -12.82 12.51
C LEU A 30 31.85 -13.37 11.08
N GLU A 31 31.24 -14.54 10.89
CA GLU A 31 30.91 -15.12 9.59
C GLU A 31 29.40 -15.16 9.42
N VAL A 32 28.88 -14.56 8.34
CA VAL A 32 27.45 -14.40 8.08
C VAL A 32 27.01 -15.23 6.88
N LYS A 33 25.90 -15.93 7.02
CA LYS A 33 25.12 -16.50 5.91
C LYS A 33 23.70 -15.96 5.95
N ALA A 34 23.16 -15.55 4.81
CA ALA A 34 21.85 -14.91 4.75
C ALA A 34 20.98 -15.46 3.60
N GLU A 35 19.71 -15.68 3.91
CA GLU A 35 18.68 -16.05 2.92
C GLU A 35 17.45 -15.14 3.10
N ALA A 36 16.95 -14.57 2.00
CA ALA A 36 15.78 -13.69 1.99
C ALA A 36 14.60 -14.34 1.26
N GLY A 37 13.42 -14.24 1.85
CA GLY A 37 12.20 -14.86 1.34
C GLY A 37 12.15 -16.36 1.56
N ILE A 38 11.38 -17.05 0.74
CA ILE A 38 11.23 -18.51 0.79
C ILE A 38 11.92 -19.13 -0.42
N SER A 39 12.86 -20.05 -0.18
CA SER A 39 13.68 -20.64 -1.25
C SER A 39 14.35 -19.56 -2.11
N ASN A 40 14.83 -18.49 -1.47
CA ASN A 40 15.45 -17.32 -2.11
C ASN A 40 14.55 -16.62 -3.17
N LYS A 41 13.22 -16.64 -3.01
CA LYS A 41 12.25 -15.90 -3.82
C LYS A 41 11.50 -14.86 -2.99
N VAL A 42 11.34 -13.65 -3.56
CA VAL A 42 10.69 -12.51 -2.90
C VAL A 42 9.79 -11.78 -3.89
N LYS A 43 8.92 -10.92 -3.38
CA LYS A 43 8.22 -9.90 -4.17
C LYS A 43 8.81 -8.53 -3.89
N TYR A 44 8.82 -7.66 -4.88
CA TYR A 44 9.18 -6.26 -4.67
C TYR A 44 8.30 -5.63 -3.58
N PHE A 45 8.92 -4.82 -2.72
CA PHE A 45 8.25 -3.94 -1.75
C PHE A 45 7.31 -4.61 -0.74
N THR A 46 7.34 -5.95 -0.66
CA THR A 46 6.46 -6.73 0.21
C THR A 46 7.24 -7.25 1.40
N PRO A 47 6.66 -7.26 2.62
CA PRO A 47 7.32 -7.84 3.78
C PRO A 47 7.77 -9.29 3.56
N LEU A 48 8.94 -9.62 4.08
CA LEU A 48 9.57 -10.92 3.85
C LEU A 48 10.37 -11.41 5.07
N PRO A 49 10.49 -12.74 5.25
CA PRO A 49 11.43 -13.30 6.22
C PRO A 49 12.88 -13.16 5.72
N LEU A 50 13.79 -12.91 6.65
CA LEU A 50 15.23 -12.87 6.45
C LEU A 50 15.88 -13.79 7.49
N LYS A 51 16.50 -14.87 7.03
CA LYS A 51 17.23 -15.82 7.89
C LYS A 51 18.71 -15.48 7.88
N LEU A 52 19.26 -15.16 9.04
CA LEU A 52 20.69 -14.94 9.22
C LEU A 52 21.28 -16.04 10.10
N THR A 53 22.39 -16.63 9.67
CA THR A 53 23.21 -17.52 10.50
C THR A 53 24.57 -16.87 10.69
N ILE A 54 24.88 -16.53 11.95
CA ILE A 54 26.06 -15.76 12.33
C ILE A 54 26.92 -16.64 13.23
N THR A 55 28.17 -16.89 12.82
CA THR A 55 29.14 -17.67 13.59
C THR A 55 30.27 -16.77 14.06
N ASN A 56 30.57 -16.80 15.35
CA ASN A 56 31.66 -16.02 15.93
C ASN A 56 32.91 -16.89 16.15
N ASN A 57 33.93 -16.66 15.33
CA ASN A 57 35.22 -17.35 15.38
C ASN A 57 36.31 -16.52 16.13
N GLY A 58 35.93 -15.45 16.83
CA GLY A 58 36.80 -14.55 17.60
C GLY A 58 36.31 -14.37 19.03
N SER A 59 36.70 -13.27 19.70
CA SER A 59 36.15 -12.95 21.02
C SER A 59 34.65 -12.72 20.94
N ALA A 60 33.96 -12.87 22.08
CA ALA A 60 32.54 -12.56 22.20
C ALA A 60 32.19 -11.19 21.59
N PHE A 61 31.06 -11.12 20.89
CA PHE A 61 30.48 -9.91 20.32
C PHE A 61 29.27 -9.50 21.14
N SER A 62 29.17 -8.22 21.48
CA SER A 62 28.01 -7.60 22.10
C SER A 62 27.81 -6.21 21.52
N GLY A 63 26.64 -5.98 20.93
CA GLY A 63 26.36 -4.73 20.22
C GLY A 63 25.13 -4.84 19.33
N ASP A 64 25.12 -4.08 18.24
CA ASP A 64 23.98 -4.00 17.33
C ASP A 64 24.30 -4.62 15.96
N LEU A 65 23.38 -5.46 15.48
CA LEU A 65 23.23 -5.80 14.07
C LEU A 65 22.36 -4.74 13.40
N VAL A 66 22.88 -4.10 12.36
CA VAL A 66 22.16 -3.10 11.57
C VAL A 66 21.92 -3.63 10.17
N ILE A 67 20.68 -3.56 9.71
CA ILE A 67 20.25 -4.02 8.39
C ILE A 67 19.76 -2.83 7.58
N ASP A 68 20.47 -2.46 6.51
CA ASP A 68 20.06 -1.37 5.62
C ASP A 68 18.88 -1.82 4.73
N ALA A 69 17.67 -1.72 5.27
CA ALA A 69 16.45 -2.11 4.59
C ALA A 69 15.94 -0.98 3.68
N ALA A 70 16.24 -1.10 2.39
CA ALA A 70 15.54 -0.34 1.36
C ALA A 70 14.18 -1.01 1.10
N GLU A 71 13.14 -0.53 1.79
CA GLU A 71 11.79 -1.13 1.68
C GLU A 71 11.19 -0.90 0.30
N SER A 72 11.46 0.27 -0.29
CA SER A 72 11.10 0.63 -1.66
C SER A 72 12.14 1.53 -2.30
N TYR A 73 11.85 2.01 -3.50
CA TYR A 73 12.70 2.97 -4.18
C TYR A 73 12.76 4.31 -3.41
N ALA A 74 11.62 4.78 -2.91
CA ALA A 74 11.48 6.07 -2.25
C ALA A 74 11.75 6.06 -0.74
N VAL A 75 11.82 4.90 -0.07
CA VAL A 75 11.99 4.83 1.39
C VAL A 75 12.96 3.75 1.85
N GLY A 76 13.60 3.99 2.99
CA GLY A 76 14.47 3.02 3.65
C GLY A 76 15.16 3.60 4.88
N SER A 77 15.32 2.77 5.89
CA SER A 77 16.04 3.06 7.15
C SER A 77 16.86 1.84 7.56
N GLY A 78 17.93 2.05 8.34
CA GLY A 78 18.62 0.95 9.00
C GLY A 78 17.73 0.32 10.08
N LEU A 79 17.58 -0.99 10.12
CA LEU A 79 16.89 -1.70 11.20
C LEU A 79 17.93 -2.19 12.22
N VAL A 80 17.77 -1.78 13.48
CA VAL A 80 18.74 -2.03 14.55
C VAL A 80 18.24 -3.14 15.47
N TYR A 81 19.02 -4.21 15.59
CA TYR A 81 18.74 -5.34 16.46
C TYR A 81 19.91 -5.59 17.42
N SER A 82 19.64 -5.62 18.73
CA SER A 82 20.66 -5.98 19.70
C SER A 82 21.04 -7.45 19.55
N LEU A 83 22.35 -7.72 19.56
CA LEU A 83 22.91 -9.01 19.25
C LEU A 83 24.12 -9.32 20.13
N ASP A 84 23.97 -10.35 20.95
CA ASP A 84 25.05 -10.97 21.69
C ASP A 84 25.36 -12.36 21.10
N ILE A 85 26.65 -12.62 20.85
CA ILE A 85 27.18 -13.90 20.36
C ILE A 85 28.48 -14.22 21.10
N ALA A 86 28.49 -15.31 21.88
CA ALA A 86 29.65 -15.77 22.61
C ALA A 86 30.78 -16.26 21.67
N GLU A 87 31.99 -16.39 22.22
CA GLU A 87 33.13 -16.98 21.51
C GLU A 87 32.80 -18.42 21.06
N GLY A 88 32.95 -18.70 19.76
CA GLY A 88 32.67 -20.01 19.17
C GLY A 88 31.18 -20.33 18.96
N GLU A 89 30.27 -19.42 19.29
CA GLU A 89 28.83 -19.62 19.13
C GLU A 89 28.40 -19.40 17.67
N THR A 90 27.48 -20.25 17.19
CA THR A 90 26.69 -20.02 15.98
C THR A 90 25.25 -19.74 16.39
N LYS A 91 24.73 -18.59 15.95
CA LYS A 91 23.37 -18.15 16.22
C LYS A 91 22.61 -18.00 14.90
N THR A 92 21.44 -18.61 14.80
CA THR A 92 20.51 -18.38 13.70
C THR A 92 19.38 -17.50 14.20
N VAL A 93 19.10 -16.42 13.48
CA VAL A 93 18.01 -15.48 13.77
C VAL A 93 17.12 -15.34 12.55
N GLN A 94 15.81 -15.40 12.79
CA GLN A 94 14.79 -15.11 11.78
C GLN A 94 14.23 -13.71 12.05
N LEU A 95 14.51 -12.81 11.12
CA LEU A 95 14.06 -11.42 11.15
C LEU A 95 13.03 -11.21 10.04
N TYR A 96 12.33 -10.08 10.07
CA TYR A 96 11.35 -9.72 9.04
C TYR A 96 11.65 -8.31 8.54
N LEU A 97 11.81 -8.18 7.22
CA LEU A 97 11.90 -6.88 6.56
C LEU A 97 10.50 -6.44 6.15
N ASN A 98 10.23 -5.14 6.13
CA ASN A 98 8.97 -4.56 5.65
C ASN A 98 8.90 -4.46 4.12
N GLY A 99 10.02 -4.71 3.44
CA GLY A 99 10.15 -4.65 1.99
C GLY A 99 11.59 -4.84 1.59
N LEU A 100 11.82 -5.13 0.32
CA LEU A 100 13.15 -5.15 -0.27
C LEU A 100 13.07 -4.63 -1.70
N SER A 101 13.89 -3.64 -2.00
CA SER A 101 14.14 -3.16 -3.36
C SER A 101 15.50 -3.64 -3.86
N ASP A 102 15.61 -3.83 -5.17
CA ASP A 102 16.84 -4.25 -5.82
C ASP A 102 17.75 -3.05 -6.14
N ASP A 103 17.20 -1.83 -6.29
CA ASP A 103 17.94 -0.61 -6.60
C ASP A 103 19.11 -0.38 -5.63
N TYR A 104 18.89 -0.61 -4.33
CA TYR A 104 19.93 -0.44 -3.33
C TYR A 104 21.06 -1.47 -3.48
N MET A 105 20.73 -2.66 -3.98
CA MET A 105 21.64 -3.80 -4.10
C MET A 105 22.47 -3.75 -5.40
N TYR A 106 21.95 -3.11 -6.44
CA TYR A 106 22.52 -3.08 -7.79
C TYR A 106 22.96 -1.68 -8.27
N SER A 107 22.77 -0.63 -7.47
CA SER A 107 23.18 0.74 -7.82
C SER A 107 24.68 0.98 -7.64
N GLY A 108 25.40 1.16 -8.76
CA GLY A 108 26.74 1.76 -8.82
C GLY A 108 27.95 0.80 -8.87
N ASN A 109 29.14 1.39 -9.03
CA ASN A 109 30.42 0.66 -9.14
C ASN A 109 30.92 0.05 -7.81
N GLN A 110 30.27 0.34 -6.69
CA GLN A 110 30.57 -0.23 -5.37
C GLN A 110 29.28 -0.70 -4.72
N GLN A 111 29.15 -2.02 -4.62
CA GLN A 111 28.00 -2.65 -3.98
C GLN A 111 28.05 -2.42 -2.46
N LYS A 112 27.00 -1.84 -1.90
CA LYS A 112 26.88 -1.59 -0.45
C LYS A 112 26.58 -2.88 0.30
N ASN A 113 27.01 -2.94 1.56
CA ASN A 113 26.61 -4.04 2.44
C ASN A 113 25.16 -3.83 2.88
N LEU A 114 24.43 -4.93 3.02
CA LEU A 114 23.13 -4.96 3.67
C LEU A 114 23.27 -5.05 5.20
N PHE A 115 24.33 -5.72 5.67
CA PHE A 115 24.56 -5.98 7.09
C PHE A 115 25.75 -5.20 7.62
N TYR A 116 25.60 -4.63 8.82
CA TYR A 116 26.65 -3.94 9.58
C TYR A 116 26.59 -4.39 11.05
N PHE A 117 27.75 -4.42 11.70
CA PHE A 117 27.87 -4.85 13.10
C PHE A 117 28.62 -3.77 13.88
N TYR A 118 27.98 -3.22 14.90
CA TYR A 118 28.53 -2.19 15.76
C TYR A 118 28.76 -2.77 17.15
N GLU A 119 30.02 -3.01 17.50
CA GLU A 119 30.40 -3.44 18.86
C GLU A 119 30.21 -2.27 19.84
N GLY A 120 29.40 -2.45 20.87
CA GLY A 120 28.98 -1.36 21.77
C GLY A 120 27.78 -0.53 21.30
N GLY A 121 27.17 -0.87 20.15
CA GLY A 121 25.93 -0.26 19.65
C GLY A 121 26.11 0.81 18.56
N ILE A 122 25.04 1.13 17.82
CA ILE A 122 25.10 2.01 16.62
C ILE A 122 25.48 3.49 16.92
N GLU A 123 25.25 3.98 18.13
CA GLU A 123 25.42 5.39 18.48
C GLU A 123 26.88 5.75 18.81
N GLU A 124 27.52 4.97 19.68
CA GLU A 124 28.89 5.21 20.18
C GLU A 124 29.87 4.07 19.87
N GLY A 125 29.38 2.95 19.34
CA GLY A 125 30.16 1.74 19.12
C GLY A 125 31.06 1.76 17.88
N GLU A 126 31.92 0.76 17.80
CA GLU A 126 32.86 0.60 16.69
C GLU A 126 32.32 -0.37 15.62
N LEU A 127 32.35 0.06 14.35
CA LEU A 127 31.99 -0.80 13.22
C LEU A 127 33.04 -1.90 13.03
N ILE A 128 32.62 -3.17 13.15
CA ILE A 128 33.48 -4.32 12.95
C ILE A 128 33.30 -4.95 11.56
N LYS A 129 34.37 -5.54 11.03
CA LYS A 129 34.35 -6.27 9.76
C LYS A 129 33.89 -7.70 9.97
N PHE A 130 33.19 -8.25 8.97
CA PHE A 130 32.76 -9.64 8.94
C PHE A 130 33.09 -10.29 7.58
N SER A 131 33.02 -11.62 7.54
CA SER A 131 33.15 -12.44 6.33
C SER A 131 31.84 -13.13 5.97
N GLY A 132 31.70 -13.61 4.73
CA GLY A 132 30.50 -14.28 4.25
C GLY A 132 29.57 -13.35 3.46
N ASP A 133 28.27 -13.57 3.56
CA ASP A 133 27.26 -12.88 2.78
C ASP A 133 27.09 -11.43 3.24
N LYS A 134 27.50 -10.49 2.40
CA LYS A 134 27.35 -9.04 2.67
C LYS A 134 25.99 -8.50 2.25
N ILE A 135 25.31 -9.23 1.37
CA ILE A 135 24.02 -8.90 0.77
C ILE A 135 23.29 -10.21 0.46
N VAL A 136 21.98 -10.13 0.23
CA VAL A 136 21.18 -11.24 -0.31
C VAL A 136 21.00 -11.07 -1.83
N ARG A 137 20.70 -12.15 -2.57
CA ARG A 137 20.39 -12.06 -4.01
C ARG A 137 19.17 -12.93 -4.32
N PRO A 138 17.99 -12.58 -3.83
CA PRO A 138 16.78 -13.32 -4.13
C PRO A 138 16.36 -13.14 -5.59
N GLN A 139 15.54 -14.06 -6.07
CA GLN A 139 14.78 -13.88 -7.30
C GLN A 139 13.58 -12.99 -6.98
N PHE A 140 13.51 -11.82 -7.63
CA PHE A 140 12.40 -10.89 -7.48
C PHE A 140 11.22 -11.24 -8.39
N HIS A 141 10.03 -11.00 -7.88
CA HIS A 141 8.75 -11.11 -8.56
C HIS A 141 7.97 -9.80 -8.39
N GLU A 142 7.14 -9.48 -9.38
CA GLU A 142 6.23 -8.33 -9.29
C GLU A 142 5.28 -8.49 -8.09
N PRO A 143 4.86 -7.38 -7.44
CA PRO A 143 3.94 -7.43 -6.30
C PRO A 143 2.65 -8.22 -6.57
N GLU A 144 2.15 -8.18 -7.80
CA GLU A 144 0.92 -8.85 -8.25
C GLU A 144 1.07 -10.36 -8.49
N ALA A 145 2.30 -10.90 -8.45
CA ALA A 145 2.51 -12.33 -8.54
C ALA A 145 1.76 -13.06 -7.41
N THR A 146 1.12 -14.18 -7.72
CA THR A 146 0.43 -15.01 -6.74
C THR A 146 1.41 -15.99 -6.09
N PHE A 147 1.69 -15.80 -4.80
CA PHE A 147 2.46 -16.77 -4.02
C PHE A 147 1.49 -17.60 -3.17
N ILE A 148 1.62 -18.93 -3.25
CA ILE A 148 0.82 -19.90 -2.52
C ILE A 148 1.74 -20.65 -1.56
N TYR A 149 1.51 -20.49 -0.27
CA TYR A 149 2.08 -21.35 0.74
C TYR A 149 1.19 -22.57 0.91
N ALA A 150 1.78 -23.75 0.98
CA ALA A 150 1.08 -25.02 1.10
C ALA A 150 1.61 -25.79 2.31
N LEU A 151 0.69 -26.26 3.15
CA LEU A 151 0.92 -27.18 4.25
C LEU A 151 0.25 -28.50 3.90
N THR A 152 1.06 -29.54 3.69
CA THR A 152 0.60 -30.87 3.30
C THR A 152 1.58 -31.94 3.75
N GLU A 153 1.10 -33.15 4.06
CA GLU A 153 1.98 -34.27 4.45
C GLU A 153 2.98 -34.65 3.35
N ASN A 154 2.59 -34.49 2.08
CA ASN A 154 3.45 -34.77 0.92
C ASN A 154 3.18 -33.78 -0.22
N ARG A 155 4.26 -33.27 -0.81
CA ARG A 155 4.24 -32.41 -2.00
C ARG A 155 3.40 -32.94 -3.15
N ASP A 156 3.40 -34.25 -3.40
CA ASP A 156 2.74 -34.85 -4.57
C ASP A 156 1.20 -34.67 -4.55
N ARG A 157 0.61 -34.55 -3.35
CA ARG A 157 -0.83 -34.30 -3.16
C ARG A 157 -1.28 -32.99 -3.80
N LEU A 158 -0.49 -31.92 -3.65
CA LEU A 158 -0.87 -30.58 -4.10
C LEU A 158 -0.17 -30.13 -5.38
N THR A 159 0.24 -31.07 -6.25
CA THR A 159 0.87 -30.75 -7.56
C THR A 159 0.00 -29.86 -8.45
N VAL A 160 -1.32 -29.83 -8.22
CA VAL A 160 -2.26 -28.91 -8.87
C VAL A 160 -1.81 -27.44 -8.79
N LEU A 161 -1.22 -27.02 -7.67
CA LEU A 161 -0.82 -25.63 -7.44
C LEU A 161 0.22 -25.16 -8.48
N GLN A 162 1.08 -26.07 -8.95
CA GLN A 162 2.08 -25.77 -9.97
C GLN A 162 1.48 -25.65 -11.38
N ARG A 163 0.28 -26.20 -11.60
CA ARG A 163 -0.43 -26.19 -12.89
C ARG A 163 -1.41 -25.03 -13.02
N MET A 164 -1.49 -24.15 -12.03
CA MET A 164 -2.43 -23.01 -12.02
C MET A 164 -1.98 -21.80 -12.84
N ARG A 165 -0.68 -21.68 -13.14
CA ARG A 165 -0.12 -20.52 -13.87
C ARG A 165 -0.85 -20.16 -15.17
N PRO A 166 -1.26 -21.10 -16.05
CA PRO A 166 -2.01 -20.76 -17.27
C PRO A 166 -3.39 -20.13 -17.03
N PHE A 167 -3.90 -20.18 -15.79
CA PHE A 167 -5.20 -19.68 -15.38
C PHE A 167 -5.08 -18.47 -14.44
N SER A 168 -3.97 -17.74 -14.51
CA SER A 168 -3.78 -16.46 -13.84
C SER A 168 -3.19 -15.45 -14.82
N ASN A 169 -3.54 -14.17 -14.64
CA ASN A 169 -2.95 -13.08 -15.41
C ASN A 169 -1.52 -12.78 -14.96
N MET A 170 -1.14 -13.22 -13.76
CA MET A 170 0.15 -12.97 -13.13
C MET A 170 0.93 -14.27 -12.90
N ASN A 171 2.21 -14.15 -12.53
CA ASN A 171 3.00 -15.33 -12.18
C ASN A 171 2.41 -16.04 -10.95
N VAL A 172 2.42 -17.37 -10.92
CA VAL A 172 1.99 -18.19 -9.78
C VAL A 172 3.18 -19.02 -9.28
N GLU A 173 3.50 -18.92 -8.00
CA GLU A 173 4.56 -19.67 -7.32
C GLU A 173 3.98 -20.41 -6.12
N ALA A 174 4.33 -21.69 -5.96
CA ALA A 174 3.85 -22.54 -4.88
C ALA A 174 4.99 -23.08 -4.02
N PHE A 175 4.90 -22.88 -2.70
CA PHE A 175 5.91 -23.26 -1.72
C PHE A 175 5.32 -24.24 -0.70
N TYR A 176 5.90 -25.43 -0.61
CA TYR A 176 5.44 -26.50 0.28
C TYR A 176 6.21 -26.40 1.59
N LEU A 177 5.72 -25.55 2.51
CA LEU A 177 6.50 -25.01 3.62
C LEU A 177 7.05 -26.10 4.55
N ASN A 178 6.19 -27.03 4.98
CA ASN A 178 6.57 -28.13 5.87
C ASN A 178 7.39 -29.24 5.18
N GLN A 179 7.66 -29.10 3.87
CA GLN A 179 8.54 -29.97 3.10
C GLN A 179 9.92 -29.33 2.86
N ILE A 180 10.10 -28.07 3.27
CA ILE A 180 11.40 -27.39 3.23
C ILE A 180 12.19 -27.83 4.47
N LYS A 181 13.40 -28.32 4.24
CA LYS A 181 14.28 -28.79 5.32
C LYS A 181 14.62 -27.65 6.28
N ASP A 182 14.53 -27.90 7.58
CA ASP A 182 14.85 -26.95 8.65
C ASP A 182 14.06 -25.63 8.54
N PHE A 183 12.83 -25.71 8.02
CA PHE A 183 11.91 -24.59 7.92
C PHE A 183 11.16 -24.38 9.23
N GLU A 184 11.19 -23.16 9.73
CA GLU A 184 10.43 -22.72 10.89
C GLU A 184 9.24 -21.90 10.40
N PHE A 185 8.02 -22.32 10.78
CA PHE A 185 6.81 -21.61 10.38
C PHE A 185 6.76 -20.24 11.09
N PRO A 186 6.48 -19.13 10.37
CA PRO A 186 6.50 -17.80 10.95
C PRO A 186 5.54 -17.63 12.12
N ASP A 187 6.02 -17.05 13.21
CA ASP A 187 5.22 -16.63 14.36
C ASP A 187 4.79 -15.15 14.30
N ASN A 188 5.15 -14.47 13.21
CA ASN A 188 4.78 -13.10 12.90
C ASN A 188 4.15 -13.04 11.51
N LYS A 189 3.04 -12.28 11.38
CA LYS A 189 2.32 -12.11 10.11
C LYS A 189 3.20 -11.64 8.94
N LYS A 190 4.25 -10.85 9.19
CA LYS A 190 5.17 -10.36 8.14
C LYS A 190 5.84 -11.49 7.36
N GLY A 191 6.01 -12.66 7.98
CA GLY A 191 6.53 -13.85 7.30
C GLY A 191 5.57 -14.49 6.30
N LEU A 192 4.27 -14.17 6.41
CA LEU A 192 3.18 -14.68 5.57
C LEU A 192 2.74 -13.66 4.50
N GLU A 193 2.98 -12.37 4.69
CA GLU A 193 2.48 -11.29 3.83
C GLU A 193 2.92 -11.38 2.35
N VAL A 194 4.08 -11.99 2.07
CA VAL A 194 4.49 -12.26 0.68
C VAL A 194 3.56 -13.28 -0.01
N ALA A 195 2.87 -14.15 0.73
CA ALA A 195 1.90 -15.10 0.22
C ALA A 195 0.51 -14.49 0.10
N ASN A 196 -0.19 -14.82 -0.99
CA ASN A 196 -1.60 -14.46 -1.19
C ASN A 196 -2.54 -15.54 -0.64
N VAL A 197 -2.08 -16.80 -0.64
CA VAL A 197 -2.86 -17.97 -0.24
C VAL A 197 -2.03 -18.84 0.69
N LEU A 198 -2.64 -19.31 1.78
CA LEU A 198 -2.15 -20.40 2.62
C LEU A 198 -3.12 -21.58 2.43
N ALA A 199 -2.69 -22.59 1.68
CA ALA A 199 -3.44 -23.81 1.42
C ALA A 199 -3.08 -24.89 2.45
N ILE A 200 -4.09 -25.50 3.06
CA ILE A 200 -3.94 -26.52 4.09
C ILE A 200 -4.66 -27.78 3.65
N ASP A 201 -3.90 -28.85 3.52
CA ASP A 201 -4.35 -30.18 3.14
C ASP A 201 -3.84 -31.20 4.16
N GLU A 202 -4.76 -31.80 4.91
CA GLU A 202 -4.49 -32.84 5.93
C GLU A 202 -3.41 -32.47 6.97
N THR A 203 -3.19 -31.18 7.24
CA THR A 203 -2.26 -30.72 8.28
C THR A 203 -3.04 -30.13 9.47
N ASN A 204 -2.65 -30.50 10.69
CA ASN A 204 -3.25 -29.98 11.91
C ASN A 204 -2.67 -28.61 12.28
N ILE A 205 -3.49 -27.56 12.15
CA ILE A 205 -3.15 -26.20 12.60
C ILE A 205 -2.94 -26.16 14.12
N THR A 206 -3.61 -27.06 14.85
CA THR A 206 -3.47 -27.19 16.31
C THR A 206 -2.06 -27.59 16.76
N ASP A 207 -1.24 -28.11 15.86
CA ASP A 207 0.16 -28.47 16.15
C ASP A 207 1.06 -27.22 16.18
N PHE A 208 0.60 -26.09 15.62
CA PHE A 208 1.28 -24.80 15.71
C PHE A 208 1.05 -24.11 17.06
N SER A 209 2.03 -23.33 17.49
CA SER A 209 1.92 -22.49 18.69
C SER A 209 0.81 -21.44 18.55
N GLU A 210 0.31 -20.95 19.68
CA GLU A 210 -0.71 -19.89 19.70
C GLU A 210 -0.26 -18.65 18.90
N LYS A 211 1.02 -18.27 19.00
CA LYS A 211 1.57 -17.13 18.23
C LYS A 211 1.49 -17.36 16.71
N GLN A 212 1.83 -18.55 16.24
CA GLN A 212 1.74 -18.89 14.82
C GLN A 212 0.29 -18.91 14.32
N GLN A 213 -0.64 -19.43 15.12
CA GLN A 213 -2.06 -19.39 14.79
C GLN A 213 -2.58 -17.95 14.71
N GLN A 214 -2.19 -17.09 15.66
CA GLN A 214 -2.53 -15.66 15.62
C GLN A 214 -1.89 -14.94 14.43
N ALA A 215 -0.64 -15.25 14.08
CA ALA A 215 0.01 -14.71 12.88
C ALA A 215 -0.78 -15.03 11.60
N ILE A 216 -1.31 -16.25 11.45
CA ILE A 216 -2.19 -16.61 10.33
C ILE A 216 -3.49 -15.80 10.39
N LEU A 217 -4.13 -15.68 11.56
CA LEU A 217 -5.38 -14.92 11.69
C LEU A 217 -5.20 -13.44 11.33
N GLU A 218 -4.13 -12.80 11.82
CA GLU A 218 -3.81 -11.41 11.49
C GLU A 218 -3.49 -11.22 9.99
N TRP A 219 -2.78 -12.18 9.39
CA TRP A 219 -2.49 -12.19 7.96
C TRP A 219 -3.78 -12.33 7.13
N VAL A 220 -4.71 -13.21 7.53
CA VAL A 220 -6.03 -13.33 6.87
C VAL A 220 -6.79 -12.02 6.98
N ARG A 221 -6.85 -11.40 8.16
CA ARG A 221 -7.53 -10.10 8.33
C ARG A 221 -6.97 -9.00 7.41
N GLN A 222 -5.70 -9.10 7.03
CA GLN A 222 -5.01 -8.14 6.14
C GLN A 222 -5.09 -8.51 4.65
N GLY A 223 -5.98 -9.41 4.25
CA GLY A 223 -6.20 -9.75 2.84
C GLY A 223 -5.70 -11.13 2.42
N GLY A 224 -5.05 -11.87 3.33
CA GLY A 224 -4.67 -13.26 3.09
C GLY A 224 -5.88 -14.18 2.85
N LYS A 225 -5.72 -15.18 1.98
CA LYS A 225 -6.73 -16.23 1.74
C LYS A 225 -6.29 -17.54 2.39
N LEU A 226 -6.99 -17.98 3.42
CA LEU A 226 -6.77 -19.30 4.03
C LEU A 226 -7.64 -20.33 3.30
N LEU A 227 -7.04 -21.23 2.53
CA LEU A 227 -7.74 -22.29 1.80
C LEU A 227 -7.62 -23.61 2.57
N ILE A 228 -8.75 -24.19 2.97
CA ILE A 228 -8.82 -25.40 3.78
C ILE A 228 -9.50 -26.53 2.98
N GLY A 229 -8.76 -27.63 2.81
CA GLY A 229 -9.27 -28.88 2.25
C GLY A 229 -10.25 -29.59 3.18
N ALA A 230 -11.25 -30.28 2.62
CA ALA A 230 -12.10 -31.15 3.42
C ALA A 230 -11.31 -32.36 3.95
N SER A 231 -11.60 -32.75 5.18
CA SER A 231 -11.16 -34.00 5.80
C SER A 231 -12.17 -34.46 6.84
N ASP A 232 -12.13 -35.72 7.24
CA ASP A 232 -13.10 -36.30 8.19
C ASP A 232 -13.10 -35.61 9.56
N GLN A 233 -12.00 -34.92 9.91
CA GLN A 233 -11.77 -34.25 11.19
C GLN A 233 -11.40 -32.77 11.05
N VAL A 234 -11.83 -32.11 9.97
CA VAL A 234 -11.44 -30.72 9.67
C VAL A 234 -11.74 -29.74 10.81
N GLU A 235 -12.88 -29.86 11.49
CA GLU A 235 -13.22 -28.93 12.58
C GLU A 235 -12.28 -29.03 13.79
N SER A 236 -11.74 -30.22 14.05
CA SER A 236 -10.78 -30.43 15.15
C SER A 236 -9.35 -30.07 14.77
N SER A 237 -9.01 -30.04 13.47
CA SER A 237 -7.64 -29.77 13.02
C SER A 237 -7.32 -28.29 12.85
N VAL A 238 -8.33 -27.42 12.75
CA VAL A 238 -8.15 -26.00 12.39
C VAL A 238 -7.99 -25.04 13.57
N GLY A 239 -8.00 -25.53 14.81
CA GLY A 239 -7.74 -24.72 16.02
C GLY A 239 -8.67 -23.50 16.14
N ILE A 240 -8.07 -22.30 16.27
CA ILE A 240 -8.81 -21.03 16.40
C ILE A 240 -9.74 -20.72 15.21
N PHE A 241 -9.55 -21.37 14.06
CA PHE A 241 -10.33 -21.11 12.85
C PHE A 241 -11.68 -21.85 12.80
N LYS A 242 -11.96 -22.73 13.76
CA LYS A 242 -13.18 -23.55 13.79
C LYS A 242 -14.47 -22.73 13.67
N GLU A 243 -14.56 -21.64 14.42
CA GLU A 243 -15.73 -20.76 14.43
C GLU A 243 -15.88 -19.97 13.12
N TYR A 244 -14.78 -19.80 12.38
CA TYR A 244 -14.77 -19.07 11.11
C TYR A 244 -14.96 -19.97 9.87
N LEU A 245 -15.01 -21.29 10.04
CA LEU A 245 -15.26 -22.22 8.93
C LEU A 245 -16.64 -21.97 8.31
N PRO A 246 -16.75 -21.72 6.99
CA PRO A 246 -18.02 -21.41 6.33
C PRO A 246 -18.95 -22.62 6.17
N LEU A 247 -18.44 -23.85 6.30
CA LEU A 247 -19.18 -25.08 6.10
C LEU A 247 -19.17 -25.96 7.35
N ALA A 248 -20.28 -26.64 7.59
CA ALA A 248 -20.35 -27.81 8.46
C ALA A 248 -20.41 -29.07 7.59
N LEU A 249 -19.36 -29.90 7.66
CA LEU A 249 -19.26 -31.11 6.83
C LEU A 249 -19.96 -32.30 7.51
N SER A 250 -20.73 -33.05 6.73
CA SER A 250 -21.28 -34.35 7.09
C SER A 250 -20.34 -35.47 6.65
N GLN A 251 -20.47 -36.64 7.29
CA GLN A 251 -19.81 -37.88 6.87
C GLN A 251 -20.42 -38.49 5.60
N GLU A 252 -21.60 -38.03 5.19
CA GLU A 252 -22.24 -38.43 3.93
C GLU A 252 -21.45 -37.87 2.73
N ARG A 253 -21.24 -38.69 1.69
CA ARG A 253 -20.63 -38.29 0.42
C ARG A 253 -21.68 -38.12 -0.66
N VAL A 254 -21.50 -37.13 -1.52
CA VAL A 254 -22.35 -36.85 -2.68
C VAL A 254 -21.47 -36.84 -3.93
N SER A 255 -21.97 -37.42 -5.03
CA SER A 255 -21.23 -37.44 -6.29
C SER A 255 -21.47 -36.17 -7.09
N VAL A 256 -20.39 -35.57 -7.58
CA VAL A 256 -20.38 -34.48 -8.56
C VAL A 256 -19.95 -35.07 -9.89
N SER A 257 -20.77 -34.87 -10.93
CA SER A 257 -20.52 -35.50 -12.24
C SER A 257 -19.36 -34.83 -12.98
N GLN A 258 -18.74 -35.56 -13.92
CA GLN A 258 -17.71 -35.01 -14.81
C GLN A 258 -18.21 -33.77 -15.55
N SER A 259 -19.39 -33.85 -16.18
CA SER A 259 -19.99 -32.72 -16.92
C SER A 259 -20.22 -31.49 -16.05
N SER A 260 -20.49 -31.69 -14.76
CA SER A 260 -20.69 -30.62 -13.81
C SER A 260 -19.38 -29.93 -13.46
N LEU A 261 -18.30 -30.69 -13.24
CA LEU A 261 -16.95 -30.16 -13.06
C LEU A 261 -16.47 -29.39 -14.31
N GLU A 262 -16.73 -29.93 -15.50
CA GLU A 262 -16.42 -29.27 -16.78
C GLU A 262 -17.15 -27.92 -16.87
N LYS A 263 -18.45 -27.87 -16.54
CA LYS A 263 -19.24 -26.63 -16.52
C LYS A 263 -18.70 -25.62 -15.49
N LEU A 264 -18.50 -26.06 -14.25
CA LEU A 264 -18.07 -25.20 -13.13
C LEU A 264 -16.65 -24.62 -13.30
N SER A 265 -15.81 -25.30 -14.06
CA SER A 265 -14.45 -24.86 -14.38
C SER A 265 -14.33 -24.13 -15.72
N ASN A 266 -15.45 -23.73 -16.34
CA ASN A 266 -15.48 -23.09 -17.66
C ASN A 266 -14.80 -23.97 -18.74
N ASN A 267 -15.25 -25.20 -18.91
CA ASN A 267 -14.72 -26.22 -19.83
C ASN A 267 -13.31 -26.74 -19.49
N GLY A 268 -12.99 -26.91 -18.20
CA GLY A 268 -11.82 -27.70 -17.77
C GLY A 268 -11.96 -29.17 -18.18
N LYS A 269 -10.85 -29.92 -18.29
CA LYS A 269 -10.87 -31.34 -18.72
C LYS A 269 -10.84 -32.29 -17.52
N PHE A 270 -11.90 -33.06 -17.33
CA PHE A 270 -11.99 -34.05 -16.25
C PHE A 270 -12.16 -35.45 -16.85
N THR A 271 -11.56 -36.46 -16.22
CA THR A 271 -11.62 -37.86 -16.71
C THR A 271 -12.80 -38.64 -16.12
N GLN A 272 -13.33 -38.19 -14.98
CA GLN A 272 -14.46 -38.78 -14.26
C GLN A 272 -15.04 -37.76 -13.26
N GLY A 273 -16.17 -38.10 -12.64
CA GLY A 273 -16.72 -37.37 -11.50
C GLY A 273 -15.93 -37.64 -10.21
N ILE A 274 -16.30 -36.91 -9.15
CA ILE A 274 -15.68 -37.02 -7.82
C ILE A 274 -16.75 -37.20 -6.74
N GLU A 275 -16.33 -37.68 -5.57
CA GLU A 275 -17.15 -37.64 -4.36
C GLU A 275 -16.72 -36.48 -3.47
N VAL A 276 -17.68 -35.72 -2.97
CA VAL A 276 -17.47 -34.60 -2.06
C VAL A 276 -18.25 -34.82 -0.77
N TYR A 277 -17.81 -34.21 0.33
CA TYR A 277 -18.54 -34.19 1.58
C TYR A 277 -19.85 -33.42 1.38
N LYS A 278 -20.96 -33.98 1.86
CA LYS A 278 -22.20 -33.20 1.98
C LYS A 278 -21.98 -32.11 3.03
N ALA A 279 -22.35 -30.88 2.72
CA ALA A 279 -22.14 -29.75 3.63
C ALA A 279 -23.38 -28.89 3.75
N SER A 280 -23.54 -28.27 4.91
CA SER A 280 -24.44 -27.14 5.10
C SER A 280 -23.62 -25.87 5.32
N GLU A 281 -24.03 -24.79 4.67
CA GLU A 281 -23.46 -23.47 4.86
C GLU A 281 -23.82 -22.88 6.23
N LYS A 282 -22.86 -22.25 6.88
CA LYS A 282 -23.09 -21.46 8.08
C LYS A 282 -23.61 -20.07 7.72
N GLU A 283 -24.26 -19.43 8.68
CA GLU A 283 -24.75 -18.05 8.54
C GLU A 283 -23.60 -17.10 8.19
N GLY A 284 -23.85 -16.19 7.24
CA GLY A 284 -22.85 -15.24 6.76
C GLY A 284 -21.79 -15.81 5.79
N SER A 285 -21.88 -17.09 5.42
CA SER A 285 -20.99 -17.66 4.40
C SER A 285 -21.34 -17.20 2.98
N ILE A 286 -20.29 -17.09 2.15
CA ILE A 286 -20.36 -16.71 0.75
C ILE A 286 -20.12 -17.97 -0.08
N ARG A 287 -21.16 -18.41 -0.80
CA ARG A 287 -21.07 -19.56 -1.70
C ARG A 287 -20.16 -19.21 -2.88
N LEU A 288 -19.02 -19.89 -3.02
CA LEU A 288 -18.07 -19.65 -4.12
C LEU A 288 -18.32 -20.56 -5.32
N LEU A 289 -18.67 -21.82 -5.06
CA LEU A 289 -18.87 -22.81 -6.10
C LEU A 289 -19.87 -23.89 -5.66
N ALA A 290 -20.88 -24.18 -6.49
CA ALA A 290 -21.88 -25.21 -6.21
C ALA A 290 -22.51 -25.78 -7.48
N GLU A 291 -22.97 -27.02 -7.41
CA GLU A 291 -23.85 -27.67 -8.38
C GLU A 291 -25.24 -27.84 -7.76
N GLY A 292 -26.17 -26.95 -8.09
CA GLY A 292 -27.50 -26.93 -7.46
C GLY A 292 -27.38 -26.77 -5.94
N ASP A 293 -27.86 -27.75 -5.19
CA ASP A 293 -27.76 -27.79 -3.71
C ASP A 293 -26.43 -28.36 -3.20
N THR A 294 -25.59 -28.92 -4.07
CA THR A 294 -24.30 -29.50 -3.68
C THR A 294 -23.23 -28.41 -3.69
N VAL A 295 -22.80 -27.98 -2.51
CA VAL A 295 -21.73 -26.99 -2.35
C VAL A 295 -20.36 -27.63 -2.55
N LEU A 296 -19.49 -27.00 -3.35
CA LEU A 296 -18.10 -27.42 -3.59
C LEU A 296 -17.10 -26.56 -2.82
N ALA A 297 -17.37 -25.25 -2.70
CA ALA A 297 -16.55 -24.32 -1.93
C ALA A 297 -17.39 -23.14 -1.43
N SER A 298 -17.16 -22.73 -0.20
CA SER A 298 -17.70 -21.49 0.38
C SER A 298 -16.63 -20.75 1.17
N ALA A 299 -16.86 -19.48 1.44
CA ALA A 299 -15.95 -18.60 2.15
C ALA A 299 -16.62 -17.86 3.31
N THR A 300 -15.84 -17.56 4.34
CA THR A 300 -16.18 -16.56 5.37
C THR A 300 -15.26 -15.37 5.18
N LYS A 301 -15.81 -14.17 5.02
CA LYS A 301 -15.02 -12.94 4.96
C LYS A 301 -14.52 -12.57 6.36
N LEU A 302 -13.25 -12.19 6.47
CA LEU A 302 -12.63 -11.68 7.69
C LEU A 302 -11.84 -10.42 7.36
N ASP A 303 -12.37 -9.27 7.75
CA ASP A 303 -11.85 -7.95 7.38
C ASP A 303 -11.60 -7.89 5.86
N GLN A 304 -10.33 -7.78 5.43
CA GLN A 304 -9.96 -7.68 4.01
C GLN A 304 -9.71 -9.04 3.34
N GLY A 305 -9.53 -10.12 4.11
CA GLY A 305 -9.30 -11.45 3.57
C GLY A 305 -10.46 -12.41 3.79
N GLN A 306 -10.18 -13.70 3.67
CA GLN A 306 -11.22 -14.72 3.74
C GLN A 306 -10.66 -16.10 4.08
N ILE A 307 -11.51 -16.91 4.71
CA ILE A 307 -11.29 -18.33 4.93
C ILE A 307 -12.18 -19.08 3.95
N ILE A 308 -11.55 -19.82 3.04
CA ILE A 308 -12.19 -20.63 2.01
C ILE A 308 -12.12 -22.08 2.43
N GLN A 309 -13.27 -22.76 2.46
CA GLN A 309 -13.35 -24.18 2.74
C GLN A 309 -13.96 -24.90 1.54
N THR A 310 -13.33 -26.00 1.16
CA THR A 310 -13.82 -26.89 0.12
C THR A 310 -14.57 -28.08 0.74
N THR A 311 -15.45 -28.71 -0.04
CA THR A 311 -16.08 -29.99 0.34
C THR A 311 -15.34 -31.20 -0.21
N PHE A 312 -14.18 -31.01 -0.83
CA PHE A 312 -13.28 -32.06 -1.28
C PHE A 312 -11.90 -31.84 -0.66
N SER A 313 -11.12 -32.91 -0.51
CA SER A 313 -9.70 -32.79 -0.16
C SER A 313 -8.94 -32.13 -1.31
N LEU A 314 -7.95 -31.28 -1.00
CA LEU A 314 -7.19 -30.59 -2.04
C LEU A 314 -6.21 -31.55 -2.75
N GLY A 315 -5.89 -32.67 -2.09
CA GLY A 315 -4.88 -33.62 -2.53
C GLY A 315 -5.36 -35.00 -2.99
N ASP A 316 -6.66 -35.31 -2.86
CA ASP A 316 -7.16 -36.66 -3.12
C ASP A 316 -7.26 -36.97 -4.62
N GLU A 317 -6.86 -38.20 -4.98
CA GLU A 317 -7.14 -38.78 -6.28
C GLU A 317 -8.62 -39.18 -6.39
N PRO A 318 -9.24 -39.04 -7.58
CA PRO A 318 -8.59 -38.77 -8.86
C PRO A 318 -8.42 -37.26 -9.17
N LEU A 319 -9.08 -36.37 -8.41
CA LEU A 319 -9.15 -34.93 -8.71
C LEU A 319 -7.77 -34.29 -8.81
N ALA A 320 -6.87 -34.59 -7.87
CA ALA A 320 -5.51 -34.04 -7.80
C ALA A 320 -4.68 -34.26 -9.08
N THR A 321 -5.02 -35.25 -9.91
CA THR A 321 -4.30 -35.59 -11.15
C THR A 321 -4.99 -35.10 -12.43
N MET A 322 -6.23 -34.61 -12.34
CA MET A 322 -6.99 -34.15 -13.51
C MET A 322 -6.52 -32.78 -14.01
N ASP A 323 -6.42 -32.63 -15.33
CA ASP A 323 -6.01 -31.37 -15.98
C ASP A 323 -6.93 -30.20 -15.64
N GLY A 324 -8.25 -30.45 -15.56
CA GLY A 324 -9.27 -29.45 -15.25
C GLY A 324 -9.23 -28.92 -13.82
N TYR A 325 -8.57 -29.63 -12.90
CA TYR A 325 -8.60 -29.25 -11.48
C TYR A 325 -7.87 -27.92 -11.21
N ALA A 326 -6.76 -27.66 -11.90
CA ALA A 326 -6.05 -26.39 -11.76
C ALA A 326 -6.94 -25.19 -12.17
N LYS A 327 -7.77 -25.36 -13.21
CA LYS A 327 -8.72 -24.34 -13.65
C LYS A 327 -9.84 -24.13 -12.62
N LEU A 328 -10.40 -25.23 -12.10
CA LEU A 328 -11.40 -25.19 -11.03
C LEU A 328 -10.89 -24.45 -9.79
N LEU A 329 -9.68 -24.77 -9.34
CA LEU A 329 -9.08 -24.15 -8.16
C LEU A 329 -8.75 -22.67 -8.38
N SER A 330 -8.26 -22.30 -9.57
CA SER A 330 -8.06 -20.89 -9.94
C SER A 330 -9.36 -20.09 -9.96
N SER A 331 -10.49 -20.70 -10.35
CA SER A 331 -11.81 -20.08 -10.29
C SER A 331 -12.28 -19.86 -8.84
N ILE A 332 -12.10 -20.85 -7.95
CA ILE A 332 -12.42 -20.71 -6.51
C ILE A 332 -11.62 -19.55 -5.89
N LEU A 333 -10.31 -19.49 -6.18
CA LEU A 333 -9.42 -18.46 -5.65
C LEU A 333 -9.57 -17.10 -6.35
N LYS A 334 -10.34 -17.02 -7.45
CA LYS A 334 -10.51 -15.85 -8.31
C LYS A 334 -9.17 -15.25 -8.77
N LEU A 335 -8.23 -16.09 -9.23
CA LEU A 335 -6.91 -15.62 -9.71
C LEU A 335 -6.93 -14.87 -11.06
N GLN A 336 -8.09 -14.82 -11.71
CA GLN A 336 -8.32 -14.16 -13.00
C GLN A 336 -9.07 -12.83 -12.89
N THR A 337 -9.26 -12.29 -11.67
CA THR A 337 -9.94 -11.00 -11.52
C THR A 337 -9.20 -9.95 -12.36
N PRO A 338 -9.92 -9.11 -13.14
CA PRO A 338 -9.31 -8.05 -13.90
C PRO A 338 -8.38 -7.25 -13.00
N MET A 339 -7.27 -6.77 -13.57
CA MET A 339 -6.57 -5.66 -12.95
C MET A 339 -7.62 -4.54 -12.82
N GLN A 340 -8.24 -4.41 -11.64
CA GLN A 340 -8.96 -3.19 -11.34
C GLN A 340 -7.90 -2.11 -11.53
N ASN A 341 -8.12 -1.26 -12.54
CA ASN A 341 -7.27 -0.10 -12.81
C ASN A 341 -6.96 0.53 -11.46
N ASN A 342 -5.71 0.36 -11.02
CA ASN A 342 -5.29 0.72 -9.69
C ASN A 342 -5.14 2.24 -9.74
N TYR A 343 -6.25 2.99 -9.72
CA TYR A 343 -6.25 4.40 -10.12
C TYR A 343 -5.38 5.28 -9.18
N GLY A 344 -5.13 4.83 -7.94
CA GLY A 344 -4.14 5.44 -7.03
C GLY A 344 -2.74 4.79 -7.07
N GLY A 345 -2.63 3.56 -7.57
CA GLY A 345 -1.39 2.76 -7.62
C GLY A 345 -0.70 2.72 -8.99
N MET A 346 -1.32 3.24 -10.04
CA MET A 346 -0.87 3.07 -11.43
C MET A 346 0.52 3.65 -11.72
N TYR A 347 0.98 4.61 -10.91
CA TYR A 347 2.30 5.24 -11.10
C TYR A 347 3.41 4.62 -10.25
N TYR A 348 3.12 4.09 -9.06
CA TYR A 348 4.16 3.67 -8.10
C TYR A 348 4.05 2.22 -7.61
N GLY A 349 2.94 1.51 -7.88
CA GLY A 349 2.78 0.08 -7.55
C GLY A 349 2.77 -0.29 -6.05
N ASN A 350 3.04 0.65 -5.14
CA ASN A 350 3.06 0.44 -3.69
C ASN A 350 2.89 1.75 -2.88
N TYR A 351 2.39 1.66 -1.64
CA TYR A 351 2.20 2.84 -0.77
C TYR A 351 3.51 3.48 -0.32
N ASN A 352 4.58 2.68 -0.14
CA ASN A 352 5.87 3.20 0.31
C ASN A 352 6.52 4.15 -0.72
N ASP A 353 6.17 4.02 -2.01
CA ASP A 353 6.54 5.01 -3.04
C ASP A 353 5.47 6.09 -3.22
N TYR A 354 4.18 5.74 -3.19
CA TYR A 354 3.09 6.72 -3.29
C TYR A 354 3.19 7.82 -2.22
N LEU A 355 3.43 7.44 -0.97
CA LEU A 355 3.45 8.36 0.18
C LEU A 355 4.50 9.47 0.01
N PRO A 356 5.81 9.19 -0.20
CA PRO A 356 6.80 10.24 -0.42
C PRO A 356 6.55 11.08 -1.67
N TYR A 357 6.12 10.47 -2.77
CA TYR A 357 5.99 11.18 -4.05
C TYR A 357 4.79 12.11 -4.08
N GLU A 358 3.64 11.65 -3.61
CA GLU A 358 2.38 12.35 -3.75
C GLU A 358 1.99 13.14 -2.51
N VAL A 359 1.96 12.48 -1.35
CA VAL A 359 1.60 13.14 -0.09
C VAL A 359 2.80 13.96 0.42
N GLY A 360 3.98 13.35 0.48
CA GLY A 360 5.23 13.98 0.88
C GLY A 360 5.62 15.16 0.01
N GLY A 361 5.35 15.09 -1.30
CA GLY A 361 5.59 16.21 -2.22
C GLY A 361 4.96 17.53 -1.80
N VAL A 362 3.72 17.48 -1.28
CA VAL A 362 3.02 18.67 -0.76
C VAL A 362 3.35 18.90 0.72
N ASN A 363 3.48 17.83 1.51
CA ASN A 363 3.78 17.91 2.95
C ASN A 363 5.17 18.54 3.26
N GLU A 364 6.11 18.43 2.31
CA GLU A 364 7.43 19.07 2.36
C GLU A 364 7.41 20.58 2.11
N LEU A 365 6.28 21.14 1.67
CA LEU A 365 6.12 22.58 1.42
C LEU A 365 5.62 23.29 2.68
N PHE A 366 6.53 23.91 3.43
CA PHE A 366 6.18 24.65 4.64
C PHE A 366 5.65 26.05 4.31
N PRO A 367 4.57 26.51 4.97
CA PRO A 367 4.08 27.88 4.84
C PRO A 367 5.15 28.94 5.16
N SER A 368 6.13 28.58 5.98
CA SER A 368 7.27 29.44 6.35
C SER A 368 8.26 29.66 5.20
N PHE A 369 8.17 28.90 4.10
CA PHE A 369 8.99 29.09 2.89
C PHE A 369 8.55 30.26 2.02
N GLU A 370 7.28 30.67 2.09
CA GLU A 370 6.78 31.78 1.29
C GLU A 370 7.39 33.10 1.78
N VAL A 371 8.13 33.77 0.89
CA VAL A 371 8.63 35.12 1.11
C VAL A 371 7.81 36.08 0.26
N SER A 372 7.19 37.07 0.88
CA SER A 372 6.41 38.07 0.14
C SER A 372 7.30 38.87 -0.82
N THR A 373 7.18 38.59 -2.12
CA THR A 373 7.88 39.32 -3.19
C THR A 373 7.62 40.82 -3.10
N THR A 374 6.37 41.21 -2.82
CA THR A 374 5.98 42.61 -2.63
C THR A 374 6.72 43.26 -1.46
N MET A 375 6.81 42.58 -0.32
CA MET A 375 7.55 43.07 0.84
C MET A 375 9.04 43.24 0.52
N LEU A 376 9.63 42.27 -0.19
CA LEU A 376 11.03 42.32 -0.61
C LEU A 376 11.28 43.52 -1.54
N VAL A 377 10.42 43.74 -2.54
CA VAL A 377 10.49 44.91 -3.43
C VAL A 377 10.36 46.22 -2.65
N VAL A 378 9.41 46.31 -1.72
CA VAL A 378 9.22 47.50 -0.87
C VAL A 378 10.48 47.78 -0.03
N ILE A 379 11.07 46.74 0.59
CA ILE A 379 12.31 46.87 1.36
C ILE A 379 13.46 47.37 0.46
N ILE A 380 13.62 46.81 -0.74
CA ILE A 380 14.65 47.25 -1.69
C ILE A 380 14.43 48.71 -2.12
N VAL A 381 13.20 49.11 -2.42
CA VAL A 381 12.88 50.50 -2.79
C VAL A 381 13.17 51.46 -1.64
N ILE A 382 12.75 51.11 -0.42
CA ILE A 382 13.05 51.90 0.79
C ILE A 382 14.57 52.01 0.97
N TYR A 383 15.31 50.91 0.80
CA TYR A 383 16.76 50.90 0.91
C TYR A 383 17.45 51.80 -0.14
N ILE A 384 17.02 51.75 -1.40
CA ILE A 384 17.56 52.61 -2.47
C ILE A 384 17.27 54.08 -2.19
N LEU A 385 16.05 54.41 -1.76
CA LEU A 385 15.67 55.78 -1.38
C LEU A 385 16.44 56.25 -0.13
N PHE A 386 16.72 55.35 0.80
CA PHE A 386 17.48 55.65 2.02
C PHE A 386 18.95 55.94 1.69
N ILE A 387 19.63 55.06 0.96
CA ILE A 387 21.06 55.18 0.64
C ILE A 387 21.34 56.24 -0.43
N GLY A 388 20.45 56.40 -1.40
CA GLY A 388 20.61 57.37 -2.49
C GLY A 388 20.28 58.79 -2.05
N PRO A 389 19.03 59.26 -2.25
CA PRO A 389 18.69 60.65 -1.98
C PRO A 389 18.77 61.00 -0.49
N LEU A 390 18.18 60.22 0.40
CA LEU A 390 18.03 60.61 1.80
C LEU A 390 19.39 60.75 2.51
N LEU A 391 20.24 59.72 2.42
CA LEU A 391 21.59 59.75 3.02
C LEU A 391 22.45 60.86 2.41
N TYR A 392 22.39 61.06 1.08
CA TYR A 392 23.10 62.15 0.43
C TYR A 392 22.66 63.52 0.95
N PHE A 393 21.35 63.78 1.07
CA PHE A 393 20.83 65.06 1.58
C PHE A 393 21.22 65.30 3.04
N ILE A 394 21.14 64.27 3.89
CA ILE A 394 21.53 64.34 5.31
C ILE A 394 23.02 64.67 5.45
N LEU A 395 23.89 63.90 4.79
CA LEU A 395 25.34 64.12 4.86
C LEU A 395 25.78 65.42 4.18
N LYS A 396 25.07 65.84 3.12
CA LYS A 396 25.30 67.14 2.48
C LYS A 396 24.96 68.31 3.40
N ARG A 397 23.86 68.23 4.15
CA ARG A 397 23.46 69.29 5.10
C ARG A 397 24.37 69.34 6.33
N ALA A 398 24.94 68.22 6.73
CA ALA A 398 25.89 68.11 7.85
C ALA A 398 27.37 68.32 7.44
N ASP A 399 27.64 68.60 6.17
CA ASP A 399 28.98 68.74 5.56
C ASP A 399 29.94 67.58 5.87
N LYS A 400 29.42 66.35 5.80
CA LYS A 400 30.04 65.11 6.30
C LYS A 400 29.97 63.96 5.28
N ARG A 401 30.04 64.29 3.99
CA ARG A 401 29.77 63.36 2.87
C ARG A 401 30.81 62.23 2.78
N GLU A 402 32.02 62.49 3.24
CA GLU A 402 33.09 61.52 3.40
C GLU A 402 32.73 60.37 4.32
N HIS A 403 31.71 60.47 5.19
CA HIS A 403 31.29 59.32 5.99
C HIS A 403 30.43 58.30 5.22
N ALA A 404 29.99 58.61 3.99
CA ALA A 404 29.18 57.71 3.19
C ALA A 404 29.88 56.35 2.93
N TRP A 405 31.22 56.32 2.77
CA TRP A 405 31.95 55.09 2.44
C TRP A 405 31.87 54.02 3.52
N TRP A 406 31.65 54.36 4.80
CA TRP A 406 31.47 53.39 5.88
C TRP A 406 30.00 53.23 6.30
N ILE A 407 29.19 54.29 6.22
CA ILE A 407 27.76 54.23 6.56
C ILE A 407 27.02 53.28 5.63
N ILE A 408 27.30 53.33 4.32
CA ILE A 408 26.62 52.48 3.33
C ILE A 408 26.88 50.98 3.64
N PRO A 409 28.13 50.51 3.82
CA PRO A 409 28.39 49.14 4.25
C PRO A 409 27.73 48.76 5.58
N VAL A 410 27.77 49.62 6.60
CA VAL A 410 27.18 49.33 7.91
C VAL A 410 25.66 49.16 7.82
N VAL A 411 24.98 50.05 7.09
CA VAL A 411 23.53 49.95 6.86
C VAL A 411 23.20 48.73 6.02
N SER A 412 24.03 48.38 5.03
CA SER A 412 23.86 47.16 4.23
C SER A 412 23.94 45.91 5.08
N ILE A 413 24.93 45.81 5.97
CA ILE A 413 25.10 44.70 6.91
C ILE A 413 23.90 44.65 7.88
N GLY A 414 23.52 45.80 8.47
CA GLY A 414 22.37 45.88 9.37
C GLY A 414 21.06 45.46 8.71
N LEU A 415 20.81 45.90 7.47
CA LEU A 415 19.65 45.48 6.70
C LEU A 415 19.71 43.98 6.37
N SER A 416 20.88 43.46 6.00
CA SER A 416 21.06 42.03 5.71
C SER A 416 20.76 41.16 6.95
N VAL A 417 21.25 41.57 8.12
CA VAL A 417 20.96 40.90 9.40
C VAL A 417 19.47 41.02 9.74
N ALA A 418 18.86 42.19 9.55
CA ALA A 418 17.44 42.37 9.78
C ALA A 418 16.61 41.49 8.83
N MET A 419 16.93 41.46 7.54
CA MET A 419 16.26 40.60 6.55
C MET A 419 16.40 39.13 6.90
N PHE A 420 17.59 38.71 7.35
CA PHE A 420 17.80 37.35 7.84
C PHE A 420 16.90 37.04 9.04
N ILE A 421 16.88 37.89 10.07
CA ILE A 421 16.03 37.69 11.26
C ILE A 421 14.55 37.68 10.90
N PHE A 422 14.08 38.61 10.06
CA PHE A 422 12.67 38.68 9.67
C PHE A 422 12.26 37.53 8.76
N GLY A 423 13.10 37.14 7.81
CA GLY A 423 12.82 36.02 6.90
C GLY A 423 12.94 34.65 7.58
N ALA A 424 13.73 34.56 8.64
CA ALA A 424 13.94 33.32 9.37
C ALA A 424 13.15 33.23 10.68
N LYS A 425 12.45 34.29 11.12
CA LYS A 425 11.81 34.40 12.44
C LYS A 425 10.99 33.16 12.80
N ASP A 426 10.16 32.70 11.87
CA ASP A 426 9.26 31.57 12.09
C ASP A 426 9.98 30.21 12.05
N ARG A 427 11.21 30.15 11.50
CA ARG A 427 12.06 28.96 11.38
C ARG A 427 13.20 28.90 12.41
N LEU A 428 13.32 29.90 13.29
CA LEU A 428 14.41 30.04 14.26
C LEU A 428 14.05 29.52 15.66
N THR A 429 12.77 29.44 16.01
CA THR A 429 12.32 29.23 17.40
C THR A 429 12.15 27.75 17.77
N GLN A 430 11.48 26.97 16.93
CA GLN A 430 11.24 25.54 17.13
C GLN A 430 11.14 24.81 15.79
N SER A 431 11.28 23.48 15.81
CA SER A 431 11.03 22.68 14.61
C SER A 431 9.54 22.75 14.23
N GLN A 432 9.24 22.56 12.95
CA GLN A 432 7.86 22.50 12.47
C GLN A 432 7.59 21.10 11.92
N ILE A 433 6.42 20.56 12.20
CA ILE A 433 5.96 19.26 11.70
C ILE A 433 4.68 19.48 10.89
N GLN A 434 4.66 18.92 9.69
CA GLN A 434 3.43 18.70 8.94
C GLN A 434 3.12 17.22 8.96
N GLN A 435 1.95 16.86 9.47
CA GLN A 435 1.50 15.47 9.54
C GLN A 435 0.26 15.31 8.66
N SER A 436 0.32 14.43 7.68
CA SER A 436 -0.78 14.18 6.75
C SER A 436 -1.08 12.68 6.74
N ALA A 437 -2.27 12.29 7.17
CA ALA A 437 -2.69 10.90 7.30
C ALA A 437 -4.03 10.63 6.62
N PHE A 438 -4.22 9.42 6.12
CA PHE A 438 -5.51 8.98 5.61
C PHE A 438 -5.86 7.58 6.14
N TYR A 439 -7.11 7.41 6.55
CA TYR A 439 -7.58 6.22 7.26
C TYR A 439 -8.87 5.68 6.65
N LYS A 440 -8.97 4.36 6.62
CA LYS A 440 -10.23 3.65 6.45
C LYS A 440 -10.80 3.27 7.82
N VAL A 441 -12.11 3.40 7.97
CA VAL A 441 -12.86 2.90 9.13
C VAL A 441 -13.25 1.44 8.91
N GLU A 442 -12.87 0.58 9.84
CA GLU A 442 -13.30 -0.83 9.90
C GLU A 442 -13.86 -1.11 11.31
N ASP A 443 -15.18 -1.29 11.40
CA ASP A 443 -15.95 -1.36 12.65
C ASP A 443 -15.82 -0.09 13.51
N ASN A 444 -14.86 -0.10 14.45
CA ASN A 444 -14.52 0.99 15.36
C ASN A 444 -13.01 1.28 15.35
N ARG A 445 -12.30 0.83 14.31
CA ARG A 445 -10.86 0.98 14.15
C ARG A 445 -10.55 1.87 12.96
N LEU A 446 -9.51 2.68 13.08
CA LEU A 446 -8.90 3.38 11.94
C LEU A 446 -7.64 2.64 11.53
N SER A 447 -7.50 2.34 10.25
CA SER A 447 -6.27 1.77 9.68
C SER A 447 -5.89 2.55 8.43
N GLY A 448 -4.64 2.97 8.33
CA GLY A 448 -4.25 3.90 7.28
C GLY A 448 -2.76 4.15 7.19
N HIS A 449 -2.42 5.13 6.35
CA HIS A 449 -1.05 5.53 6.09
C HIS A 449 -0.86 7.01 6.43
N TYR A 450 0.39 7.40 6.70
CA TYR A 450 0.75 8.77 7.00
C TYR A 450 2.08 9.20 6.40
N VAL A 451 2.24 10.51 6.28
CA VAL A 451 3.51 11.20 6.07
C VAL A 451 3.69 12.23 7.17
N GLU A 452 4.80 12.13 7.88
CA GLU A 452 5.27 13.10 8.85
C GLU A 452 6.52 13.78 8.31
N THR A 453 6.48 15.11 8.15
CA THR A 453 7.60 15.87 7.63
C THR A 453 8.06 16.88 8.66
N ILE A 454 9.35 16.87 8.98
CA ILE A 454 10.00 17.84 9.86
C ILE A 454 10.76 18.89 9.07
N LEU A 455 10.56 20.16 9.43
CA LEU A 455 11.46 21.27 9.13
C LEU A 455 12.29 21.58 10.37
N THR A 456 13.59 21.36 10.24
CA THR A 456 14.53 21.45 11.36
C THR A 456 14.89 22.90 11.72
N ASN A 457 14.93 23.19 13.02
CA ASN A 457 15.41 24.46 13.57
C ASN A 457 16.82 24.38 14.18
N ARG A 458 17.47 23.22 14.10
CA ARG A 458 18.85 22.99 14.56
C ARG A 458 19.51 21.93 13.69
N ASN A 459 20.83 21.84 13.77
CA ASN A 459 21.57 20.73 13.20
C ASN A 459 21.63 19.54 14.17
N GLY A 460 21.95 18.37 13.63
CA GLY A 460 22.16 17.13 14.39
C GLY A 460 21.01 16.15 14.23
N ASP A 461 20.88 15.26 15.22
CA ASP A 461 19.96 14.13 15.15
C ASP A 461 18.59 14.50 15.73
N PHE A 462 17.54 13.91 15.14
CA PHE A 462 16.14 14.07 15.55
C PHE A 462 15.53 12.68 15.69
N SER A 463 15.04 12.36 16.88
CA SER A 463 14.45 11.06 17.20
C SER A 463 12.95 11.19 17.42
N PHE A 464 12.18 10.24 16.92
CA PHE A 464 10.75 10.16 17.10
C PHE A 464 10.40 8.85 17.81
N ALA A 465 9.63 8.95 18.88
CA ALA A 465 9.01 7.81 19.53
C ALA A 465 7.82 7.34 18.68
N ILE A 466 7.69 6.03 18.53
CA ILE A 466 6.65 5.39 17.72
C ILE A 466 5.95 4.37 18.62
N ASP A 467 4.61 4.40 18.63
CA ASP A 467 3.82 3.43 19.40
C ASP A 467 3.81 2.02 18.77
N GLU A 468 3.24 1.05 19.48
CA GLU A 468 3.22 -0.36 19.06
C GLU A 468 2.41 -0.63 17.77
N ASN A 469 1.49 0.26 17.42
CA ASN A 469 0.56 0.11 16.29
C ASN A 469 0.93 0.98 15.09
N THR A 470 2.12 1.58 15.13
CA THR A 470 2.64 2.48 14.10
C THR A 470 3.96 1.97 13.55
N THR A 471 4.13 2.04 12.23
CA THR A 471 5.41 1.77 11.56
C THR A 471 6.02 3.09 11.07
N ALA A 472 7.33 3.15 10.94
CA ALA A 472 8.00 4.34 10.42
C ALA A 472 9.22 3.98 9.58
N VAL A 473 9.36 4.64 8.44
CA VAL A 473 10.54 4.56 7.57
C VAL A 473 10.82 5.94 6.97
N ALA A 474 12.10 6.31 6.86
CA ALA A 474 12.47 7.62 6.34
C ALA A 474 12.43 7.63 4.80
N THR A 475 12.13 8.80 4.23
CA THR A 475 12.24 8.99 2.78
C THR A 475 13.69 9.03 2.33
N ARG A 476 13.95 8.38 1.19
CA ARG A 476 15.22 8.40 0.47
C ARG A 476 15.22 9.57 -0.50
N ASN A 477 16.41 9.98 -0.93
CA ASN A 477 16.58 11.17 -1.77
C ASN A 477 15.84 11.01 -3.13
N ARG A 478 14.88 11.90 -3.39
CA ARG A 478 13.97 11.94 -4.56
C ARG A 478 14.69 12.18 -5.91
N ASN A 479 15.97 12.56 -5.92
CA ASN A 479 16.68 13.02 -7.12
C ASN A 479 17.39 11.91 -7.91
N TYR A 480 16.62 11.07 -8.61
CA TYR A 480 17.18 10.12 -9.59
C TYR A 480 17.84 10.80 -10.79
N TYR A 481 17.27 11.93 -11.24
CA TYR A 481 17.71 12.64 -12.44
C TYR A 481 19.08 13.33 -12.31
N MET A 482 19.65 13.41 -11.10
CA MET A 482 20.98 13.97 -10.85
C MET A 482 22.03 12.89 -10.52
N GLY A 483 21.93 11.69 -11.10
CA GLY A 483 23.07 10.85 -11.50
C GLY A 483 24.18 10.50 -10.47
N SER A 484 23.98 10.72 -9.18
CA SER A 484 24.92 10.31 -8.14
C SER A 484 24.16 9.63 -7.02
N PRO A 485 24.18 8.28 -6.97
CA PRO A 485 23.76 7.55 -5.78
C PRO A 485 24.48 8.13 -4.58
N SER A 486 23.76 8.45 -3.49
CA SER A 486 24.43 8.89 -2.26
C SER A 486 25.42 7.82 -1.82
N GLN A 487 26.68 8.19 -1.60
CA GLN A 487 27.73 7.23 -1.22
C GLN A 487 27.52 6.65 0.19
N GLU A 488 26.75 7.35 1.04
CA GLU A 488 26.45 6.99 2.43
C GLU A 488 25.51 5.78 2.54
N ALA A 489 25.72 4.95 3.56
CA ALA A 489 24.84 3.82 3.90
C ALA A 489 23.48 4.33 4.41
N ILE A 490 22.42 3.51 4.37
CA ILE A 490 21.07 3.98 4.75
C ILE A 490 21.04 4.36 6.24
N HIS A 491 21.55 3.50 7.12
CA HIS A 491 21.60 3.75 8.56
C HIS A 491 22.40 5.00 8.98
N GLU A 492 23.28 5.53 8.12
CA GLU A 492 24.00 6.79 8.37
C GLU A 492 23.09 8.02 8.26
N LYS A 493 21.93 7.88 7.61
CA LYS A 493 20.90 8.91 7.48
C LYS A 493 19.70 8.69 8.39
N SER A 494 19.27 7.44 8.54
CA SER A 494 18.17 7.11 9.44
C SER A 494 18.21 5.66 9.88
N TYR A 495 17.82 5.41 11.13
CA TYR A 495 17.64 4.05 11.62
C TYR A 495 16.42 3.93 12.52
N VAL A 496 15.84 2.73 12.58
CA VAL A 496 14.74 2.33 13.45
C VAL A 496 15.27 1.33 14.46
N LYS A 497 15.01 1.59 15.73
CA LYS A 497 15.35 0.70 16.84
C LYS A 497 14.06 0.23 17.52
N GLU A 498 13.87 -1.08 17.52
CA GLU A 498 12.73 -1.72 18.18
C GLU A 498 12.97 -1.83 19.68
N HIS A 499 11.95 -1.52 20.47
CA HIS A 499 11.86 -1.77 21.91
C HIS A 499 10.73 -2.78 22.16
N ALA A 500 10.52 -3.19 23.41
CA ALA A 500 9.55 -4.25 23.72
C ALA A 500 8.11 -3.95 23.22
N ASN A 501 7.64 -2.70 23.35
CA ASN A 501 6.27 -2.27 23.00
C ASN A 501 6.26 -0.93 22.25
N SER A 502 7.38 -0.52 21.65
CA SER A 502 7.50 0.75 20.93
C SER A 502 8.71 0.69 20.03
N SER A 503 8.84 1.62 19.11
CA SER A 503 10.08 1.80 18.35
C SER A 503 10.52 3.25 18.37
N THR A 504 11.74 3.50 17.93
CA THR A 504 12.26 4.85 17.74
C THR A 504 12.87 4.95 16.37
N ILE A 505 12.50 5.96 15.60
CA ILE A 505 13.19 6.33 14.37
C ILE A 505 14.06 7.55 14.62
N THR A 506 15.34 7.45 14.28
CA THR A 506 16.30 8.54 14.40
C THR A 506 16.73 9.00 13.02
N LEU A 507 16.51 10.27 12.70
CA LEU A 507 17.03 10.96 11.53
C LEU A 507 18.37 11.59 11.91
N LYS A 508 19.44 11.22 11.21
CA LYS A 508 20.81 11.59 11.54
C LYS A 508 21.34 12.77 10.73
N ASN A 509 22.24 13.54 11.33
CA ASN A 509 23.07 14.54 10.67
C ASN A 509 22.25 15.55 9.84
N LEU A 510 21.06 15.93 10.30
CA LEU A 510 20.23 16.92 9.61
C LEU A 510 20.84 18.31 9.73
N ASN A 511 20.78 19.07 8.63
CA ASN A 511 21.25 20.46 8.56
C ASN A 511 20.18 21.43 9.06
N TYR A 512 20.58 22.65 9.38
CA TYR A 512 19.65 23.74 9.69
C TYR A 512 18.70 24.00 8.52
N TRP A 513 17.38 24.09 8.77
CA TRP A 513 16.32 24.25 7.77
C TRP A 513 16.29 23.15 6.70
N SER A 514 16.77 21.96 7.04
CA SER A 514 16.53 20.78 6.23
C SER A 514 15.10 20.27 6.43
N VAL A 515 14.56 19.69 5.37
CA VAL A 515 13.27 19.00 5.34
C VAL A 515 13.56 17.52 5.20
N GLN A 516 12.95 16.71 6.05
CA GLN A 516 13.02 15.26 5.97
C GLN A 516 11.66 14.67 6.33
N SER A 517 11.26 13.63 5.59
CA SER A 517 9.98 12.98 5.77
C SER A 517 10.15 11.56 6.32
N ILE A 518 9.18 11.15 7.12
CA ILE A 518 8.96 9.81 7.64
C ILE A 518 7.59 9.39 7.10
N VAL A 519 7.48 8.16 6.62
CA VAL A 519 6.21 7.60 6.18
C VAL A 519 5.95 6.30 6.91
N GLY A 520 4.69 5.89 6.97
CA GLY A 520 4.33 4.65 7.65
C GLY A 520 2.85 4.35 7.64
N GLN A 521 2.50 3.36 8.46
CA GLN A 521 1.13 2.93 8.70
C GLN A 521 0.80 3.09 10.17
N THR A 522 -0.45 3.44 10.47
CA THR A 522 -0.95 3.52 11.86
C THR A 522 -2.30 2.82 11.94
N LYS A 523 -2.47 2.06 13.02
CA LYS A 523 -3.75 1.47 13.42
C LYS A 523 -4.19 2.02 14.77
N ILE A 524 -5.45 2.43 14.84
CA ILE A 524 -6.03 3.04 16.04
C ILE A 524 -7.27 2.23 16.41
N ASP A 525 -7.15 1.45 17.48
CA ASP A 525 -8.27 0.70 18.01
C ASP A 525 -9.23 1.60 18.81
N ASN A 526 -10.53 1.29 18.76
CA ASN A 526 -11.58 2.03 19.47
C ASN A 526 -11.62 3.54 19.14
N ALA A 527 -11.26 3.90 17.92
CA ALA A 527 -11.32 5.28 17.43
C ALA A 527 -12.76 5.80 17.33
N GLY A 528 -13.73 4.91 17.14
CA GLY A 528 -15.12 5.24 16.81
C GLY A 528 -15.41 5.02 15.33
N ASN A 529 -16.60 5.45 14.88
CA ASN A 529 -17.05 5.31 13.50
C ASN A 529 -18.11 6.37 13.14
N MET A 530 -18.54 6.35 11.88
CA MET A 530 -19.79 6.98 11.46
C MET A 530 -20.90 5.92 11.45
N ASP A 531 -21.97 6.15 12.22
CA ASP A 531 -23.20 5.36 12.11
C ASP A 531 -24.03 5.95 10.96
N ILE A 532 -24.05 5.22 9.84
CA ILE A 532 -24.56 5.69 8.54
C ILE A 532 -25.88 4.98 8.24
N GLN A 533 -26.97 5.72 8.29
CA GLN A 533 -28.33 5.23 8.04
C GLN A 533 -28.92 6.00 6.87
N LEU A 534 -28.43 5.70 5.67
CA LEU A 534 -28.82 6.38 4.43
C LEU A 534 -29.65 5.47 3.54
N LYS A 535 -30.67 6.09 2.94
CA LYS A 535 -31.62 5.47 2.02
C LYS A 535 -31.64 6.21 0.71
N VAL A 536 -31.70 5.46 -0.40
CA VAL A 536 -31.82 6.00 -1.76
C VAL A 536 -33.20 5.66 -2.31
N THR A 537 -33.99 6.68 -2.64
CA THR A 537 -35.32 6.52 -3.22
C THR A 537 -35.52 7.55 -4.34
N ASN A 538 -35.84 7.08 -5.55
CA ASN A 538 -36.17 7.93 -6.70
C ASN A 538 -35.13 9.05 -6.99
N GLY A 539 -33.83 8.73 -6.91
CA GLY A 539 -32.76 9.69 -7.16
C GLY A 539 -32.58 10.72 -6.03
N LYS A 540 -33.06 10.42 -4.82
CA LYS A 540 -32.83 11.23 -3.62
C LYS A 540 -32.24 10.37 -2.51
N VAL A 541 -31.21 10.89 -1.85
CA VAL A 541 -30.61 10.30 -0.65
C VAL A 541 -31.19 10.98 0.58
N THR A 542 -31.71 10.19 1.51
CA THR A 542 -32.26 10.67 2.79
C THR A 542 -31.80 9.79 3.94
N GLY A 543 -31.71 10.35 5.15
CA GLY A 543 -31.38 9.58 6.35
C GLY A 543 -30.48 10.36 7.30
N THR A 544 -29.68 9.64 8.10
CA THR A 544 -28.80 10.27 9.10
C THR A 544 -27.39 9.72 9.06
N ILE A 545 -26.44 10.57 9.45
CA ILE A 545 -25.05 10.19 9.73
C ILE A 545 -24.72 10.68 11.12
N LYS A 546 -24.36 9.78 12.03
CA LYS A 546 -23.93 10.13 13.38
C LYS A 546 -22.42 9.94 13.54
N ASN A 547 -21.75 10.96 14.06
CA ASN A 547 -20.32 10.93 14.37
C ASN A 547 -20.10 10.30 15.75
N ASN A 548 -19.57 9.07 15.82
CA ASN A 548 -19.16 8.42 17.07
C ASN A 548 -17.65 8.55 17.34
N PHE A 549 -16.91 9.37 16.58
CA PHE A 549 -15.54 9.73 16.91
C PHE A 549 -15.49 10.76 18.06
N PRO A 550 -14.38 10.81 18.83
CA PRO A 550 -14.18 11.81 19.87
C PRO A 550 -13.82 13.20 19.32
N PHE A 551 -13.73 13.37 18.00
CA PHE A 551 -13.32 14.59 17.33
C PHE A 551 -14.30 15.04 16.24
N LYS A 552 -14.20 16.31 15.84
CA LYS A 552 -15.04 16.91 14.81
C LYS A 552 -14.67 16.37 13.43
N LEU A 553 -15.69 16.15 12.60
CA LEU A 553 -15.57 15.82 11.19
C LEU A 553 -15.91 17.06 10.34
N ASN A 554 -14.95 17.50 9.53
CA ASN A 554 -15.09 18.61 8.58
C ASN A 554 -15.39 18.07 7.16
N ASP A 555 -16.12 18.86 6.38
CA ASP A 555 -16.48 18.60 4.97
C ASP A 555 -16.99 17.17 4.70
N VAL A 556 -17.85 16.68 5.59
CA VAL A 556 -18.52 15.39 5.46
C VAL A 556 -19.25 15.32 4.12
N SER A 557 -18.92 14.32 3.32
CA SER A 557 -19.40 14.19 1.94
C SER A 557 -19.68 12.73 1.57
N ILE A 558 -20.71 12.51 0.75
CA ILE A 558 -20.95 11.20 0.12
C ILE A 558 -20.10 11.12 -1.15
N TRP A 559 -19.16 10.19 -1.21
CA TRP A 559 -18.41 9.87 -2.42
C TRP A 559 -19.11 8.73 -3.16
N SER A 560 -19.62 9.04 -4.35
CA SER A 560 -20.32 8.10 -5.22
C SER A 560 -19.85 8.22 -6.67
N GLY A 561 -19.15 7.20 -7.17
CA GLY A 561 -18.48 7.27 -8.47
C GLY A 561 -17.48 8.41 -8.48
N SER A 562 -17.50 9.24 -9.53
CA SER A 562 -16.59 10.38 -9.69
C SER A 562 -17.06 11.66 -8.97
N ARG A 563 -18.14 11.57 -8.19
CA ARG A 563 -18.80 12.74 -7.59
C ARG A 563 -18.76 12.70 -6.06
N GLU A 564 -18.65 13.89 -5.49
CA GLU A 564 -18.78 14.14 -4.07
C GLU A 564 -20.01 15.01 -3.80
N ILE A 565 -20.84 14.60 -2.85
CA ILE A 565 -22.03 15.31 -2.42
C ILE A 565 -21.76 15.86 -1.02
N GLU A 566 -21.44 17.15 -0.95
CA GLU A 566 -21.17 17.84 0.32
C GLU A 566 -22.39 17.86 1.23
N LEU A 567 -22.19 17.47 2.49
CA LEU A 567 -23.22 17.42 3.53
C LEU A 567 -22.98 18.45 4.65
N GLY A 568 -21.72 18.78 4.96
CA GLY A 568 -21.36 19.81 5.95
C GLY A 568 -20.37 19.30 7.01
N GLU A 569 -20.52 19.73 8.25
CA GLU A 569 -19.66 19.33 9.38
C GLU A 569 -20.46 18.58 10.46
N ILE A 570 -19.80 17.71 11.22
CA ILE A 570 -20.42 16.96 12.33
C ILE A 570 -19.53 17.02 13.57
N GLU A 571 -20.01 17.69 14.62
CA GLU A 571 -19.37 17.72 15.93
C GLU A 571 -19.29 16.31 16.57
N PRO A 572 -18.39 16.07 17.54
CA PRO A 572 -18.34 14.80 18.27
C PRO A 572 -19.69 14.42 18.86
N ASN A 573 -20.13 13.17 18.68
CA ASN A 573 -21.47 12.67 19.06
C ASN A 573 -22.66 13.36 18.37
N GLY A 574 -22.41 14.25 17.40
CA GLY A 574 -23.42 14.94 16.62
C GLY A 574 -24.07 14.03 15.58
N THR A 575 -25.24 14.44 15.08
CA THR A 575 -25.97 13.75 14.01
C THR A 575 -26.34 14.74 12.93
N LEU A 576 -26.06 14.38 11.68
CA LEU A 576 -26.38 15.14 10.48
C LEU A 576 -27.56 14.50 9.76
N GLU A 577 -28.59 15.31 9.51
CA GLU A 577 -29.74 14.93 8.70
C GLU A 577 -29.42 15.14 7.22
N VAL A 578 -29.57 14.09 6.42
CA VAL A 578 -29.26 14.09 4.98
C VAL A 578 -30.56 14.14 4.18
N SER A 579 -30.63 15.06 3.22
CA SER A 579 -31.68 15.12 2.19
C SER A 579 -31.10 15.81 0.95
N LYS A 580 -30.56 15.03 0.01
CA LYS A 580 -29.88 15.52 -1.19
C LYS A 580 -30.39 14.79 -2.43
N ASP A 581 -30.60 15.53 -3.51
CA ASP A 581 -30.89 14.93 -4.82
C ASP A 581 -29.59 14.43 -5.47
N ILE A 582 -29.65 13.26 -6.10
CA ILE A 582 -28.53 12.63 -6.81
C ILE A 582 -28.90 12.39 -8.27
N LYS A 583 -27.94 12.55 -9.19
CA LYS A 583 -28.17 12.14 -10.58
C LYS A 583 -27.79 10.67 -10.72
N GLY A 584 -28.81 9.82 -10.81
CA GLY A 584 -28.69 8.36 -10.87
C GLY A 584 -29.74 7.71 -9.97
N ALA A 585 -29.94 6.41 -10.15
CA ALA A 585 -30.85 5.64 -9.29
C ALA A 585 -30.14 4.98 -8.09
N VAL A 586 -28.81 4.99 -8.08
CA VAL A 586 -27.96 4.31 -7.09
C VAL A 586 -26.79 5.19 -6.67
N LEU A 587 -26.22 4.87 -5.51
CA LEU A 587 -24.88 5.29 -5.12
C LEU A 587 -23.88 4.22 -5.55
N LEU A 588 -22.67 4.65 -5.90
CA LEU A 588 -21.67 3.81 -6.54
C LEU A 588 -20.38 3.83 -5.75
N SER A 589 -19.55 2.81 -5.93
CA SER A 589 -18.20 2.83 -5.37
C SER A 589 -17.42 4.09 -5.77
N PRO A 590 -16.60 4.67 -4.88
CA PRO A 590 -15.69 5.76 -5.22
C PRO A 590 -14.90 5.45 -6.49
N SER A 591 -14.95 6.35 -7.47
CA SER A 591 -14.02 6.36 -8.60
C SER A 591 -13.20 7.65 -8.53
N MET A 592 -11.89 7.51 -8.72
CA MET A 592 -11.01 8.67 -8.77
C MET A 592 -11.03 9.22 -10.18
N GLY A 593 -11.46 10.48 -10.30
CA GLY A 593 -11.24 11.25 -11.52
C GLY A 593 -9.76 11.52 -11.76
N ASN A 594 -9.42 11.99 -12.96
CA ASN A 594 -8.05 12.26 -13.41
C ASN A 594 -7.20 12.94 -12.34
N TYR A 595 -6.03 12.37 -12.07
CA TYR A 595 -5.11 12.80 -11.04
C TYR A 595 -4.51 14.16 -11.41
N ASN A 596 -4.85 15.22 -10.67
CA ASN A 596 -4.35 16.55 -10.99
C ASN A 596 -2.88 16.68 -10.54
N TYR A 597 -1.98 16.82 -11.52
CA TYR A 597 -0.54 17.05 -11.31
C TYR A 597 -0.19 18.51 -11.01
N SER A 598 -1.18 19.36 -10.76
CA SER A 598 -0.95 20.72 -10.30
C SER A 598 -0.15 20.72 -8.99
N GLN A 599 0.63 21.78 -8.83
CA GLN A 599 1.39 22.03 -7.61
C GLN A 599 0.78 23.26 -6.94
N PRO A 600 0.80 23.35 -5.59
CA PRO A 600 0.36 24.54 -4.90
C PRO A 600 1.22 25.73 -5.33
N MET A 601 0.57 26.83 -5.71
CA MET A 601 1.25 28.04 -6.19
C MET A 601 1.38 29.09 -5.09
N THR A 602 0.48 29.06 -4.12
CA THR A 602 0.41 29.99 -2.99
C THR A 602 0.25 29.23 -1.67
N LYS A 603 0.54 29.88 -0.55
CA LYS A 603 0.32 29.29 0.78
C LYS A 603 -1.13 28.90 1.05
N ALA A 604 -2.10 29.62 0.47
CA ALA A 604 -3.52 29.31 0.63
C ALA A 604 -3.91 27.98 -0.04
N ASP A 605 -3.13 27.53 -1.03
CA ASP A 605 -3.37 26.29 -1.75
C ASP A 605 -2.89 25.05 -0.96
N LEU A 606 -1.94 25.21 -0.03
CA LEU A 606 -1.29 24.07 0.64
C LEU A 606 -2.27 23.11 1.33
N MET A 607 -3.20 23.63 2.11
CA MET A 607 -4.15 22.79 2.85
C MET A 607 -5.15 22.07 1.93
N PRO A 608 -5.81 22.74 0.96
CA PRO A 608 -6.60 22.06 -0.07
C PRO A 608 -5.84 20.96 -0.81
N PHE A 609 -4.59 21.21 -1.22
CA PHE A 609 -3.77 20.20 -1.89
C PHE A 609 -3.41 19.02 -0.98
N ARG A 610 -3.11 19.26 0.30
CA ARG A 610 -2.88 18.17 1.27
C ARG A 610 -4.13 17.29 1.39
N ILE A 611 -5.31 17.89 1.55
CA ILE A 611 -6.59 17.15 1.63
C ILE A 611 -6.85 16.38 0.34
N GLU A 612 -6.63 16.97 -0.83
CA GLU A 612 -6.81 16.32 -2.13
C GLU A 612 -5.91 15.08 -2.29
N LYS A 613 -4.62 15.19 -1.93
CA LYS A 613 -3.68 14.07 -1.99
C LYS A 613 -4.06 12.96 -1.00
N LEU A 614 -4.49 13.32 0.21
CA LEU A 614 -4.98 12.36 1.20
C LEU A 614 -6.27 11.65 0.75
N LYS A 615 -7.17 12.35 0.06
CA LYS A 615 -8.38 11.75 -0.52
C LYS A 615 -8.05 10.65 -1.53
N TYR A 616 -7.08 10.89 -2.41
CA TYR A 616 -6.62 9.86 -3.35
C TYR A 616 -6.02 8.66 -2.61
N GLY A 617 -5.24 8.88 -1.55
CA GLY A 617 -4.78 7.80 -0.68
C GLY A 617 -5.94 7.02 -0.08
N ALA A 618 -6.92 7.71 0.51
CA ALA A 618 -8.07 7.10 1.17
C ALA A 618 -8.95 6.28 0.21
N GLY A 619 -9.25 6.80 -0.98
CA GLY A 619 -10.08 6.09 -1.96
C GLY A 619 -9.46 4.76 -2.42
N SER A 620 -8.14 4.65 -2.43
CA SER A 620 -7.46 3.40 -2.79
C SER A 620 -7.63 2.30 -1.72
N LEU A 621 -7.87 2.67 -0.45
CA LEU A 621 -8.14 1.71 0.64
C LEU A 621 -9.51 1.02 0.52
N VAL A 622 -10.44 1.60 -0.23
CA VAL A 622 -11.83 1.11 -0.34
C VAL A 622 -12.21 0.62 -1.74
N GLN A 623 -11.29 0.68 -2.70
CA GLN A 623 -11.54 0.35 -4.11
C GLN A 623 -12.09 -1.09 -4.30
N GLY A 624 -11.60 -2.04 -3.49
CA GLY A 624 -12.01 -3.45 -3.56
C GLY A 624 -13.39 -3.73 -2.98
N GLU A 625 -13.99 -2.80 -2.22
CA GLU A 625 -15.24 -3.04 -1.49
C GLU A 625 -16.48 -2.86 -2.34
N ARG A 626 -16.37 -2.12 -3.45
CA ARG A 626 -17.48 -1.84 -4.39
C ARG A 626 -18.68 -1.11 -3.77
N LEU A 627 -18.52 -0.52 -2.59
CA LEU A 627 -19.56 0.24 -1.89
C LEU A 627 -19.30 1.76 -1.97
N PRO A 628 -20.35 2.60 -1.96
CA PRO A 628 -20.18 4.05 -1.78
C PRO A 628 -19.55 4.35 -0.41
N ALA A 629 -18.98 5.54 -0.27
CA ALA A 629 -18.29 5.92 0.95
C ALA A 629 -18.73 7.28 1.48
N ILE A 630 -18.67 7.45 2.80
CA ILE A 630 -18.65 8.74 3.46
C ILE A 630 -17.19 9.13 3.68
N THR A 631 -16.88 10.39 3.40
CA THR A 631 -15.55 10.98 3.61
C THR A 631 -15.65 12.19 4.52
N ALA A 632 -14.59 12.45 5.26
CA ALA A 632 -14.42 13.64 6.10
C ALA A 632 -12.94 13.88 6.39
N TRP A 633 -12.59 15.04 6.92
CA TRP A 633 -11.24 15.29 7.45
C TRP A 633 -11.27 16.00 8.81
N THR A 634 -10.15 15.93 9.53
CA THR A 634 -9.97 16.56 10.85
C THR A 634 -8.54 17.07 11.05
N GLU A 635 -8.36 18.02 11.95
CA GLU A 635 -7.05 18.58 12.35
C GLU A 635 -6.50 17.91 13.62
N GLU A 636 -6.98 16.72 13.96
CA GLU A 636 -6.44 15.94 15.08
C GLU A 636 -5.16 15.19 14.66
N ALA A 637 -4.15 15.21 15.55
CA ALA A 637 -2.93 14.43 15.41
C ALA A 637 -3.20 12.98 15.85
N LEU A 638 -3.65 12.16 14.90
CA LEU A 638 -4.04 10.76 15.16
C LEU A 638 -2.88 9.76 15.03
N VAL A 639 -1.77 10.16 14.39
CA VAL A 639 -0.64 9.25 14.13
C VAL A 639 0.13 8.98 15.42
N GLY A 640 0.47 7.71 15.65
CA GLY A 640 1.26 7.24 16.80
C GLY A 640 2.76 7.55 16.74
N ILE A 641 3.14 8.77 16.35
CA ILE A 641 4.53 9.22 16.26
C ILE A 641 4.70 10.58 16.93
N GLU A 642 5.76 10.74 17.71
CA GLU A 642 6.04 11.96 18.46
C GLU A 642 7.53 12.30 18.45
N LEU A 643 7.87 13.55 18.14
CA LEU A 643 9.26 14.04 18.21
C LEU A 643 9.74 14.12 19.67
N ASP A 644 10.95 13.63 19.95
CA ASP A 644 11.66 13.90 21.19
C ASP A 644 12.16 15.36 21.23
N GLY A 645 11.25 16.26 21.62
CA GLY A 645 11.46 17.70 21.66
C GLY A 645 10.17 18.48 21.48
N SER A 646 10.29 19.76 21.16
CA SER A 646 9.14 20.63 20.86
C SER A 646 9.07 20.97 19.38
N ALA A 647 7.91 20.78 18.78
CA ALA A 647 7.62 21.24 17.43
C ALA A 647 6.23 21.89 17.33
N GLU A 648 6.10 22.83 16.40
CA GLU A 648 4.79 23.30 15.94
C GLU A 648 4.20 22.23 15.00
N ASN A 649 3.05 21.66 15.34
CA ASN A 649 2.45 20.58 14.55
C ASN A 649 1.26 21.09 13.72
N SER A 650 1.18 20.67 12.47
CA SER A 650 0.07 20.90 11.54
C SER A 650 -0.48 19.55 11.05
N PRO A 651 -1.27 18.85 11.89
CA PRO A 651 -1.88 17.58 11.53
C PRO A 651 -3.12 17.75 10.63
N ILE A 652 -3.27 16.84 9.68
CA ILE A 652 -4.47 16.66 8.86
C ILE A 652 -4.69 15.15 8.73
N SER A 653 -5.88 14.68 9.10
CA SER A 653 -6.30 13.30 8.95
C SER A 653 -7.55 13.22 8.08
N TYR A 654 -7.49 12.48 6.97
CA TYR A 654 -8.63 12.20 6.08
C TYR A 654 -9.21 10.82 6.41
N ILE A 655 -10.53 10.72 6.53
CA ILE A 655 -11.22 9.50 6.99
C ILE A 655 -12.23 9.09 5.90
N ILE A 656 -12.22 7.80 5.57
CA ILE A 656 -13.19 7.19 4.64
C ILE A 656 -13.85 5.97 5.28
N GLN A 657 -15.17 5.84 5.11
CA GLN A 657 -15.94 4.68 5.56
C GLN A 657 -16.95 4.30 4.49
N THR A 658 -16.91 3.05 4.04
CA THR A 658 -17.93 2.51 3.13
C THR A 658 -19.21 2.18 3.86
N PHE A 659 -20.33 2.17 3.14
CA PHE A 659 -21.62 1.81 3.69
C PHE A 659 -22.52 1.17 2.63
N GLU A 660 -23.43 0.31 3.09
CA GLU A 660 -24.49 -0.25 2.25
C GLU A 660 -25.75 0.63 2.37
N PRO A 661 -26.14 1.39 1.33
CA PRO A 661 -27.36 2.17 1.38
C PRO A 661 -28.60 1.28 1.35
N ASP A 662 -29.66 1.68 2.08
CA ASP A 662 -30.99 1.11 1.90
C ASP A 662 -31.53 1.56 0.53
N LEU A 663 -31.52 0.65 -0.44
CA LEU A 663 -31.84 0.97 -1.82
C LEU A 663 -33.30 0.59 -2.13
N GLU A 664 -34.16 1.59 -2.24
CA GLU A 664 -35.53 1.44 -2.75
C GLU A 664 -35.61 1.92 -4.19
N LEU A 665 -35.34 1.02 -5.13
CA LEU A 665 -35.60 1.27 -6.53
C LEU A 665 -37.09 1.08 -6.82
N SER A 666 -37.72 2.07 -7.44
CA SER A 666 -39.08 1.95 -7.96
C SER A 666 -39.16 2.49 -9.38
N GLY A 667 -39.75 1.72 -10.29
CA GLY A 667 -39.94 2.11 -11.68
C GLY A 667 -38.72 1.91 -12.60
N GLU A 668 -38.71 2.65 -13.71
CA GLU A 668 -37.64 2.62 -14.72
C GLU A 668 -36.43 3.45 -14.27
N PHE A 669 -35.23 2.93 -14.50
CA PHE A 669 -33.98 3.65 -14.29
C PHE A 669 -33.02 3.48 -15.47
N THR A 670 -32.02 4.35 -15.55
CA THR A 670 -30.97 4.31 -16.58
C THR A 670 -29.60 4.39 -15.92
N LEU A 671 -28.74 3.44 -16.26
CA LEU A 671 -27.32 3.45 -15.99
C LEU A 671 -26.61 4.09 -17.19
N ASP A 672 -25.75 5.05 -16.92
CA ASP A 672 -24.89 5.68 -17.92
C ASP A 672 -23.42 5.55 -17.50
N LYS A 673 -22.52 6.23 -18.22
CA LYS A 673 -21.07 6.20 -17.95
C LYS A 673 -20.68 6.56 -16.50
N ASP A 674 -21.53 7.30 -15.78
CA ASP A 674 -21.22 7.66 -14.40
C ASP A 674 -21.59 6.52 -13.43
N ALA A 675 -22.41 5.55 -13.88
CA ALA A 675 -22.87 4.38 -13.13
C ALA A 675 -22.33 3.04 -13.62
N LEU A 676 -21.81 2.97 -14.84
CA LEU A 676 -21.17 1.79 -15.41
C LEU A 676 -19.67 1.88 -15.19
N ASN A 677 -19.05 0.79 -14.76
CA ASN A 677 -17.59 0.71 -14.74
C ASN A 677 -17.11 0.26 -16.13
N GLU A 678 -16.24 1.02 -16.76
CA GLU A 678 -15.85 0.82 -18.16
C GLU A 678 -14.35 0.57 -18.24
N THR A 679 -13.95 -0.43 -19.01
CA THR A 679 -12.55 -0.81 -19.23
C THR A 679 -12.28 -0.93 -20.72
N ILE A 680 -11.11 -0.45 -21.15
CA ILE A 680 -10.63 -0.62 -22.52
C ILE A 680 -9.26 -1.27 -22.50
N GLU A 681 -9.12 -2.38 -23.22
CA GLU A 681 -7.87 -3.13 -23.32
C GLU A 681 -7.58 -3.51 -24.77
N PRO A 682 -6.32 -3.46 -25.21
CA PRO A 682 -5.97 -3.95 -26.54
C PRO A 682 -6.17 -5.47 -26.61
N THR A 683 -6.81 -5.94 -27.67
CA THR A 683 -7.03 -7.39 -27.88
C THR A 683 -5.75 -8.13 -28.31
N SER A 684 -4.69 -7.38 -28.63
CA SER A 684 -3.37 -7.91 -29.00
C SER A 684 -2.28 -7.27 -28.16
N ASN A 685 -1.19 -8.01 -27.91
CA ASN A 685 -0.07 -7.58 -27.05
C ASN A 685 0.73 -6.37 -27.56
N SER A 686 0.33 -5.74 -28.67
CA SER A 686 1.03 -4.60 -29.29
C SER A 686 0.17 -3.33 -29.40
N GLY A 687 -1.06 -3.32 -28.87
CA GLY A 687 -1.90 -2.12 -28.87
C GLY A 687 -1.52 -1.20 -27.71
N TYR A 688 -1.49 0.11 -27.96
CA TYR A 688 -1.24 1.15 -26.96
C TYR A 688 -2.53 1.95 -26.72
N THR A 689 -2.87 2.13 -25.44
CA THR A 689 -4.00 2.97 -25.01
C THR A 689 -3.53 3.93 -23.92
N GLU A 690 -4.02 5.16 -23.97
CA GLU A 690 -3.75 6.16 -22.94
C GLU A 690 -4.98 7.04 -22.75
N LEU A 691 -5.46 7.18 -21.52
CA LEU A 691 -6.57 8.08 -21.20
C LEU A 691 -6.07 9.53 -21.30
N MET A 692 -6.70 10.32 -22.17
CA MET A 692 -6.33 11.73 -22.39
C MET A 692 -7.21 12.68 -21.57
N ASN A 693 -8.52 12.41 -21.51
CA ASN A 693 -9.47 13.21 -20.74
C ASN A 693 -10.69 12.37 -20.31
N GLU A 694 -10.82 12.14 -19.02
CA GLU A 694 -11.90 11.33 -18.44
C GLU A 694 -13.28 12.01 -18.50
N ALA A 695 -13.34 13.34 -18.27
CA ALA A 695 -14.60 14.07 -18.25
C ALA A 695 -15.35 13.93 -19.58
N THR A 696 -14.59 13.91 -20.68
CA THR A 696 -15.09 13.71 -22.05
C THR A 696 -15.02 12.27 -22.54
N ASN A 697 -14.41 11.35 -21.78
CA ASN A 697 -14.09 9.96 -22.13
C ASN A 697 -13.26 9.84 -23.43
N GLU A 698 -12.18 10.62 -23.50
CA GLU A 698 -11.27 10.73 -24.63
C GLU A 698 -9.97 9.98 -24.35
N TRP A 699 -9.60 9.10 -25.27
CA TRP A 699 -8.44 8.21 -25.18
C TRP A 699 -7.58 8.32 -26.43
N PHE A 700 -6.26 8.27 -26.27
CA PHE A 700 -5.38 7.93 -27.37
C PHE A 700 -5.42 6.41 -27.58
N LEU A 701 -5.73 5.99 -28.80
CA LEU A 701 -5.69 4.59 -29.22
C LEU A 701 -4.88 4.50 -30.52
N ASP A 702 -3.89 3.61 -30.55
CA ASP A 702 -3.20 3.28 -31.79
C ASP A 702 -4.07 2.45 -32.73
N LYS A 703 -3.60 2.24 -33.96
CA LYS A 703 -4.29 1.36 -34.91
C LYS A 703 -4.38 -0.07 -34.35
N GLY A 704 -5.59 -0.60 -34.23
CA GLY A 704 -5.82 -1.95 -33.72
C GLY A 704 -7.24 -2.20 -33.24
N ASP A 705 -7.43 -3.39 -32.65
CA ASP A 705 -8.69 -3.85 -32.07
C ASP A 705 -8.61 -3.80 -30.54
N TYR A 706 -9.63 -3.21 -29.92
CA TYR A 706 -9.72 -3.01 -28.48
C TYR A 706 -11.02 -3.63 -27.95
N GLY A 707 -10.91 -4.36 -26.85
CA GLY A 707 -12.06 -4.80 -26.08
C GLY A 707 -12.49 -3.67 -25.17
N TYR A 708 -13.77 -3.29 -25.24
CA TYR A 708 -14.38 -2.29 -24.39
C TYR A 708 -15.51 -2.93 -23.59
N ILE A 709 -15.34 -3.05 -22.28
CA ILE A 709 -16.25 -3.79 -21.40
C ILE A 709 -16.89 -2.82 -20.43
N SER A 710 -18.22 -2.72 -20.47
CA SER A 710 -19.02 -2.01 -19.49
C SER A 710 -19.62 -3.00 -18.49
N TRP A 711 -19.50 -2.71 -17.21
CA TRP A 711 -19.99 -3.54 -16.12
C TRP A 711 -21.18 -2.88 -15.44
N ILE A 712 -22.26 -3.63 -15.35
CA ILE A 712 -23.41 -3.29 -14.52
C ILE A 712 -23.02 -3.51 -13.04
N PRO A 713 -23.39 -2.58 -12.13
CA PRO A 713 -23.24 -2.80 -10.70
C PRO A 713 -23.90 -4.11 -10.24
N GLU A 714 -23.14 -4.93 -9.52
CA GLU A 714 -23.53 -6.30 -9.12
C GLU A 714 -24.83 -6.30 -8.29
N GLU A 715 -25.02 -5.26 -7.48
CA GLU A 715 -26.19 -5.04 -6.63
C GLU A 715 -27.50 -4.92 -7.43
N LEU A 716 -27.39 -4.56 -8.71
CA LEU A 716 -28.52 -4.39 -9.62
C LEU A 716 -28.83 -5.64 -10.44
N LEU A 717 -27.89 -6.58 -10.59
CA LEU A 717 -28.05 -7.76 -11.45
C LEU A 717 -29.22 -8.63 -11.03
N GLU A 718 -29.35 -8.88 -9.73
CA GLU A 718 -30.44 -9.70 -9.21
C GLU A 718 -31.73 -8.90 -8.99
N LYS A 719 -31.61 -7.61 -8.67
CA LYS A 719 -32.73 -6.72 -8.29
C LYS A 719 -33.41 -6.03 -9.47
N SER A 720 -32.95 -6.26 -10.70
CA SER A 720 -33.44 -5.53 -11.87
C SER A 720 -33.76 -6.45 -13.05
N THR A 721 -34.65 -5.97 -13.91
CA THR A 721 -34.91 -6.54 -15.24
C THR A 721 -34.45 -5.53 -16.29
N TRP A 722 -33.53 -5.93 -17.14
CA TRP A 722 -32.96 -5.06 -18.18
C TRP A 722 -33.93 -4.92 -19.36
N THR A 723 -34.08 -3.69 -19.87
CA THR A 723 -35.05 -3.36 -20.93
C THR A 723 -34.41 -2.81 -22.19
N GLU A 724 -33.22 -2.21 -22.09
CA GLU A 724 -32.51 -1.65 -23.24
C GLU A 724 -31.01 -1.55 -23.00
N ILE A 725 -30.19 -1.90 -24.01
CA ILE A 725 -28.80 -1.46 -24.13
C ILE A 725 -28.73 -0.45 -25.26
N SER A 726 -28.28 0.76 -24.99
CA SER A 726 -28.01 1.78 -25.99
C SER A 726 -26.50 2.00 -26.10
N VAL A 727 -25.96 1.93 -27.31
CA VAL A 727 -24.55 2.26 -27.61
C VAL A 727 -24.54 3.44 -28.55
N SER A 728 -23.77 4.49 -28.25
CA SER A 728 -23.66 5.66 -29.12
C SER A 728 -22.20 6.03 -29.41
N ASN A 729 -21.84 6.03 -30.69
CA ASN A 729 -20.54 6.42 -31.19
C ASN A 729 -20.46 7.95 -31.29
N LYS A 730 -19.59 8.56 -30.49
CA LYS A 730 -19.32 10.00 -30.48
C LYS A 730 -17.92 10.35 -30.96
N ALA A 731 -17.17 9.39 -31.51
CA ALA A 731 -15.83 9.63 -32.02
C ALA A 731 -15.84 10.60 -33.21
N ALA A 732 -14.92 11.57 -33.20
CA ALA A 732 -14.69 12.46 -34.33
C ALA A 732 -13.93 11.76 -35.47
N ILE A 733 -13.21 10.69 -35.16
CA ILE A 733 -12.44 9.85 -36.08
C ILE A 733 -13.24 8.57 -36.38
N PRO A 734 -13.19 8.01 -37.61
CA PRO A 734 -13.90 6.78 -37.93
C PRO A 734 -13.38 5.59 -37.12
N ILE A 735 -14.26 5.03 -36.30
CA ILE A 735 -14.06 3.75 -35.60
C ILE A 735 -15.18 2.80 -35.97
N GLU A 736 -14.88 1.50 -36.04
CA GLU A 736 -15.89 0.46 -36.17
C GLU A 736 -16.22 -0.09 -34.79
N LEU A 737 -17.50 -0.39 -34.57
CA LEU A 737 -18.01 -0.93 -33.32
C LEU A 737 -18.71 -2.26 -33.57
N ALA A 738 -18.52 -3.22 -32.68
CA ALA A 738 -19.29 -4.45 -32.66
C ALA A 738 -19.62 -4.85 -31.21
N ILE A 739 -20.71 -5.57 -31.00
CA ILE A 739 -21.13 -6.08 -29.68
C ILE A 739 -21.02 -7.59 -29.62
N TRP A 740 -20.54 -8.12 -28.50
CA TRP A 740 -20.39 -9.56 -28.30
C TRP A 740 -21.73 -10.22 -28.04
N ASN A 741 -22.09 -11.23 -28.84
CA ASN A 741 -23.20 -12.11 -28.58
C ASN A 741 -22.70 -13.41 -27.95
N MET A 742 -23.05 -13.64 -26.69
CA MET A 742 -22.59 -14.80 -25.91
C MET A 742 -23.17 -16.12 -26.40
N LYS A 743 -24.36 -16.10 -27.01
CA LYS A 743 -25.02 -17.30 -27.52
C LYS A 743 -24.38 -17.81 -28.80
N THR A 744 -24.01 -16.90 -29.70
CA THR A 744 -23.33 -17.25 -30.96
C THR A 744 -21.82 -17.29 -30.82
N GLN A 745 -21.27 -16.71 -29.74
CA GLN A 745 -19.83 -16.50 -29.52
C GLN A 745 -19.18 -15.72 -30.66
N GLN A 746 -19.87 -14.68 -31.15
CA GLN A 746 -19.39 -13.82 -32.23
C GLN A 746 -19.71 -12.35 -31.96
N PHE A 747 -18.90 -11.46 -32.52
CA PHE A 747 -19.16 -10.02 -32.54
C PHE A 747 -20.15 -9.67 -33.65
N GLU A 748 -21.17 -8.89 -33.30
CA GLU A 748 -22.19 -8.36 -34.22
C GLU A 748 -21.94 -6.88 -34.47
N ALA A 749 -21.80 -6.48 -35.74
CA ALA A 749 -21.45 -5.11 -36.11
C ALA A 749 -22.55 -4.09 -35.76
N ILE A 750 -22.13 -2.97 -35.17
CA ILE A 750 -22.97 -1.79 -34.92
C ILE A 750 -22.74 -0.82 -36.09
N SER A 751 -23.58 -0.93 -37.12
CA SER A 751 -23.45 -0.18 -38.37
C SER A 751 -23.87 1.29 -38.28
N GLU A 752 -24.63 1.65 -37.25
CA GLU A 752 -25.16 3.01 -37.06
C GLU A 752 -24.35 3.80 -36.02
N LYS A 753 -24.41 5.13 -36.08
CA LYS A 753 -23.79 5.99 -35.04
C LYS A 753 -24.40 5.77 -33.66
N SER A 754 -25.59 5.20 -33.57
CA SER A 754 -26.22 4.78 -32.33
C SER A 754 -27.04 3.53 -32.57
N ALA A 755 -26.93 2.54 -31.69
CA ALA A 755 -27.79 1.35 -31.69
C ALA A 755 -28.52 1.22 -30.36
N SER A 756 -29.73 0.69 -30.41
CA SER A 756 -30.56 0.35 -29.26
C SER A 756 -31.02 -1.10 -29.40
N ILE A 757 -30.66 -1.92 -28.43
CA ILE A 757 -31.00 -3.35 -28.37
C ILE A 757 -32.04 -3.50 -27.27
N THR A 758 -33.24 -3.97 -27.62
CA THR A 758 -34.38 -4.12 -26.71
C THR A 758 -34.91 -5.56 -26.64
N THR A 759 -34.34 -6.47 -27.42
CA THR A 759 -34.77 -7.88 -27.52
C THR A 759 -33.61 -8.83 -27.30
N ASN A 760 -33.87 -9.96 -26.65
CA ASN A 760 -32.88 -10.98 -26.32
C ASN A 760 -31.63 -10.42 -25.58
N LEU A 761 -31.86 -9.53 -24.62
CA LEU A 761 -30.78 -8.86 -23.86
C LEU A 761 -29.88 -9.86 -23.12
N GLU A 762 -30.42 -11.03 -22.75
CA GLU A 762 -29.69 -12.15 -22.16
C GLU A 762 -28.59 -12.72 -23.06
N HIS A 763 -28.56 -12.39 -24.35
CA HIS A 763 -27.44 -12.76 -25.24
C HIS A 763 -26.27 -11.77 -25.17
N TYR A 764 -26.47 -10.55 -24.64
CA TYR A 764 -25.49 -9.46 -24.68
C TYR A 764 -25.06 -8.97 -23.29
N ILE A 765 -25.83 -9.27 -22.23
CA ILE A 765 -25.48 -9.03 -20.82
C ILE A 765 -25.13 -10.37 -20.19
N SER A 766 -23.88 -10.55 -19.76
CA SER A 766 -23.44 -11.77 -19.09
C SER A 766 -24.04 -11.96 -17.70
N GLU A 767 -23.94 -13.18 -17.15
CA GLU A 767 -24.40 -13.49 -15.79
C GLU A 767 -23.73 -12.61 -14.72
N ASP A 768 -22.48 -12.19 -14.97
CA ASP A 768 -21.72 -11.27 -14.14
C ASP A 768 -21.85 -9.79 -14.58
N GLY A 769 -22.82 -9.46 -15.44
CA GLY A 769 -23.20 -8.08 -15.73
C GLY A 769 -22.36 -7.36 -16.79
N GLN A 770 -21.59 -8.08 -17.60
CA GLN A 770 -20.74 -7.50 -18.64
C GLN A 770 -21.52 -7.25 -19.93
N VAL A 771 -21.29 -6.08 -20.52
CA VAL A 771 -21.60 -5.79 -21.92
C VAL A 771 -20.27 -5.55 -22.64
N LYS A 772 -19.93 -6.43 -23.59
CA LYS A 772 -18.65 -6.36 -24.32
C LYS A 772 -18.84 -5.77 -25.70
N LEU A 773 -18.05 -4.75 -25.98
CA LEU A 773 -17.89 -4.13 -27.28
C LEU A 773 -16.48 -4.38 -27.82
N GLN A 774 -16.36 -4.43 -29.14
CA GLN A 774 -15.09 -4.35 -29.86
C GLN A 774 -15.02 -2.99 -30.55
N ILE A 775 -13.92 -2.28 -30.34
CA ILE A 775 -13.61 -1.02 -31.00
C ILE A 775 -12.45 -1.28 -31.94
N THR A 776 -12.65 -1.07 -33.24
CA THR A 776 -11.60 -1.20 -34.25
C THR A 776 -11.20 0.18 -34.75
N VAL A 777 -9.94 0.53 -34.53
CA VAL A 777 -9.31 1.78 -34.96
C VAL A 777 -8.52 1.51 -36.22
N ASN A 778 -9.05 1.95 -37.36
CA ASN A 778 -8.45 1.68 -38.68
C ASN A 778 -7.24 2.57 -39.00
N ASP A 779 -7.28 3.84 -38.57
CA ASP A 779 -6.22 4.84 -38.79
C ASP A 779 -6.34 5.95 -37.74
N ASN A 780 -5.26 6.18 -36.97
CA ASN A 780 -5.11 7.32 -36.07
C ASN A 780 -3.80 8.10 -36.35
N SER A 781 -3.42 8.22 -37.62
CA SER A 781 -2.16 8.83 -38.08
C SER A 781 -1.91 10.28 -37.64
N ASN A 782 -2.93 11.01 -37.18
CA ASN A 782 -2.79 12.37 -36.64
C ASN A 782 -2.58 12.41 -35.13
N GLY A 783 -2.65 11.26 -34.44
CA GLY A 783 -2.46 11.14 -32.99
C GLY A 783 -3.48 11.90 -32.14
N GLY A 784 -4.69 12.14 -32.66
CA GLY A 784 -5.73 12.84 -31.92
C GLY A 784 -6.45 11.92 -30.93
N PRO A 785 -7.00 12.48 -29.83
CA PRO A 785 -7.82 11.70 -28.91
C PRO A 785 -9.11 11.21 -29.57
N ILE A 786 -9.50 9.98 -29.29
CA ILE A 786 -10.75 9.33 -29.69
C ILE A 786 -11.68 9.33 -28.49
N LYS A 787 -12.86 9.91 -28.66
CA LYS A 787 -13.94 9.77 -27.68
C LYS A 787 -14.55 8.38 -27.79
N LEU A 788 -14.47 7.60 -26.71
CA LEU A 788 -15.05 6.26 -26.63
C LEU A 788 -16.58 6.30 -26.76
N PRO A 789 -17.22 5.20 -27.21
CA PRO A 789 -18.67 5.13 -27.31
C PRO A 789 -19.33 5.21 -25.92
N ASP A 790 -20.43 5.95 -25.80
CA ASP A 790 -21.23 5.93 -24.58
C ASP A 790 -22.11 4.68 -24.57
N VAL A 791 -22.07 3.92 -23.48
CA VAL A 791 -22.99 2.81 -23.20
C VAL A 791 -24.02 3.29 -22.18
N LYS A 792 -25.30 2.96 -22.43
CA LYS A 792 -26.39 3.16 -21.49
C LYS A 792 -27.20 1.90 -21.35
N ILE A 793 -27.59 1.57 -20.14
CA ILE A 793 -28.38 0.37 -19.85
C ILE A 793 -29.61 0.79 -19.07
N LYS A 794 -30.79 0.49 -19.60
CA LYS A 794 -32.06 0.73 -18.91
C LYS A 794 -32.54 -0.53 -18.23
N GLY A 795 -33.11 -0.36 -17.05
CA GLY A 795 -33.68 -1.43 -16.26
C GLY A 795 -34.95 -0.98 -15.54
N VAL A 796 -35.70 -1.98 -15.07
CA VAL A 796 -36.84 -1.82 -14.17
C VAL A 796 -36.53 -2.61 -12.92
N ALA A 797 -36.67 -1.98 -11.76
CA ALA A 797 -36.51 -2.67 -10.49
C ALA A 797 -37.56 -3.79 -10.33
N LYS A 798 -37.15 -4.92 -9.76
CA LYS A 798 -38.02 -6.08 -9.50
C LYS A 798 -38.90 -5.92 -8.28
#